data_AF-A0A5J4VGE4-F1
#
_entry.id   AF-A0A5J4VGE4-F1
#
_cell.length_a   1.000
_cell.length_b   1.000
_cell.length_c   1.000
_cell.angle_alpha   90.00
_cell.angle_beta   90.00
_cell.angle_gamma   90.00
#
_symmetry.space_group_name_H-M   'P 1'
#
loop_
_entity.id
_entity.type
_entity.pdbx_description
1 polymer ?
#
loop_
_entity_poly.entity_id
_entity_poly.type
_entity_poly.pdbx_seq_one_letter_code
_entity_poly.pdbx_strand_id
1 'polypeptide(L)'
;MTSEIQTTGEQRSENNLQTIRYVTIEKVSKRKYTRKTKTENVAKELVDQMIKASEEKQSNEILNTDNEIVNELIDVSTTNEIVNEIAIELVIEPVIEPVNQKLDLTKQQSSQRIIPRFWVKWYPQIDAPPNTNCTYDSTEINKFNFQESDAFNEYITPDKCCHPYFDFDHIESLEQCDSVLKWLDSLVNKFGQYSIGGYSNDAQISTAHNLKFIELAEKKVSIHVVFYEKRIQQADMIEIVKKTANQNAKRFVYDINEFVDDSVYKLRSVSKNSRQMFRHILSNKSYRGKSPVLIAGNLCKQDDEPFNQIVQCTQDESDVSDVITNWSLVIHKLPGLKVKDKQETNARRLQDVTNGATEVGADGKIITKIHIKHIKIDDIDFDDNLIVFNKEQMIELLKKFETTFENLEKTTSPIRYFLHSEKFIKECYSEWYNQRTHYHNVDETINKIMKCFKQVFTNKWFYSIIKHLSPIEQQKHKNEHKHLYVDKTININNSENDINDVKTRQYKINDFNQLINDLRGVIVVKDGACYIKIRDKRQFKIVMNSGEQMKNFFKFDKPFVNVSSINLGQIINKYSKSFRYNEIIFQEKNKESCINMFTGFAYKEIQTDDFSRIQPFLDHIKNVLGCKVDTEQNYEYIIKWFASIFQQVKLKIGTMMNFIGQQGCGKSFAIETIYELLGIFALLI
;
A
#
# COMPACT_ATOMS: atom_id res chain seq x y z
N MET A 1 60.32 22.21 -36.53
CA MET A 1 59.61 21.30 -37.44
C MET A 1 59.11 20.14 -36.60
N THR A 2 57.86 20.15 -36.14
CA THR A 2 56.60 19.78 -36.86
C THR A 2 56.49 18.26 -37.03
N SER A 3 55.35 17.60 -36.79
CA SER A 3 54.00 18.06 -36.36
C SER A 3 53.07 16.85 -36.20
N GLU A 4 52.12 16.90 -35.26
CA GLU A 4 50.67 16.52 -35.44
C GLU A 4 50.33 15.07 -35.89
N ILE A 5 49.11 14.50 -35.83
CA ILE A 5 47.73 14.85 -35.39
C ILE A 5 47.05 13.51 -34.97
N GLN A 6 45.90 13.35 -34.29
CA GLN A 6 44.72 14.18 -33.99
C GLN A 6 44.04 13.75 -32.67
N THR A 7 42.92 14.40 -32.32
CA THR A 7 41.93 14.00 -31.30
C THR A 7 40.51 14.24 -31.80
N THR A 8 39.53 13.42 -31.39
CA THR A 8 38.07 13.68 -31.44
C THR A 8 37.36 12.74 -30.44
N GLY A 9 36.40 13.16 -29.61
CA GLY A 9 35.93 14.51 -29.32
C GLY A 9 34.75 14.47 -28.32
N GLU A 10 34.79 15.27 -27.26
CA GLU A 10 33.63 15.54 -26.39
C GLU A 10 33.08 16.93 -26.70
N GLN A 11 31.77 17.04 -26.96
CA GLN A 11 31.12 18.33 -27.16
C GLN A 11 30.93 19.06 -25.83
N ARG A 12 31.80 20.03 -25.56
CA ARG A 12 31.55 21.07 -24.55
C ARG A 12 30.49 22.04 -25.06
N SER A 13 29.44 22.26 -24.28
CA SER A 13 28.57 23.42 -24.42
C SER A 13 29.37 24.72 -24.20
N GLU A 14 29.07 25.74 -24.98
CA GLU A 14 29.92 26.93 -25.16
C GLU A 14 30.06 27.78 -23.87
N ASN A 15 31.30 28.14 -23.55
CA ASN A 15 31.59 29.09 -22.48
C ASN A 15 31.42 30.52 -22.99
N ASN A 16 30.51 31.28 -22.37
CA ASN A 16 30.58 32.74 -22.42
C ASN A 16 31.82 33.22 -21.64
N LEU A 17 32.92 33.43 -22.36
CA LEU A 17 34.15 34.04 -21.86
C LEU A 17 33.92 35.55 -21.59
N GLN A 18 33.30 35.87 -20.46
CA GLN A 18 33.35 37.21 -19.92
C GLN A 18 34.76 37.51 -19.42
N THR A 19 35.35 38.58 -19.95
CA THR A 19 36.71 39.05 -19.65
C THR A 19 36.84 39.43 -18.18
N ILE A 20 37.47 38.56 -17.37
CA ILE A 20 37.75 38.84 -15.96
C ILE A 20 38.75 40.01 -15.90
N ARG A 21 38.41 41.08 -15.18
CA ARG A 21 39.33 42.20 -14.93
C ARG A 21 40.16 41.91 -13.69
N TYR A 22 41.49 41.92 -13.85
CA TYR A 22 42.44 41.75 -12.77
C TYR A 22 42.73 43.09 -12.09
N VAL A 23 42.70 43.10 -10.75
CA VAL A 23 43.16 44.23 -9.95
C VAL A 23 44.32 43.75 -9.08
N THR A 24 45.51 44.30 -9.32
CA THR A 24 46.74 43.96 -8.60
C THR A 24 47.13 45.10 -7.67
N ILE A 25 47.34 44.80 -6.39
CA ILE A 25 47.77 45.78 -5.39
C ILE A 25 49.14 45.32 -4.84
N GLU A 26 50.17 46.15 -5.02
CA GLU A 26 51.56 45.81 -4.66
C GLU A 26 52.08 46.57 -3.43
N LYS A 27 52.74 45.84 -2.52
CA LYS A 27 53.35 46.40 -1.31
C LYS A 27 54.86 46.61 -1.44
N VAL A 28 55.29 47.87 -1.54
CA VAL A 28 56.71 48.24 -1.64
C VAL A 28 57.40 48.38 -0.27
N SER A 29 58.64 47.84 -0.21
CA SER A 29 59.69 47.94 0.82
C SER A 29 59.73 46.94 2.00
N LYS A 30 60.96 46.46 2.28
CA LYS A 30 61.35 45.41 3.23
C LYS A 30 61.43 45.94 4.67
N ARG A 31 61.06 45.09 5.65
CA ARG A 31 61.62 45.14 7.03
C ARG A 31 62.16 43.76 7.40
N LYS A 32 63.33 43.72 8.06
CA LYS A 32 63.92 42.47 8.59
C LYS A 32 63.11 41.96 9.78
N TYR A 33 63.00 40.64 9.89
CA TYR A 33 62.15 39.95 10.86
C TYR A 33 62.97 39.46 12.06
N THR A 34 62.41 39.56 13.27
CA THR A 34 62.90 38.90 14.48
C THR A 34 61.78 38.07 15.08
N ARG A 35 62.01 36.76 15.21
CA ARG A 35 61.03 35.73 15.55
C ARG A 35 60.63 35.78 17.03
N LYS A 36 59.34 35.62 17.36
CA LYS A 36 58.88 35.20 18.71
C LYS A 36 57.52 34.49 18.67
N THR A 37 57.45 33.32 19.28
CA THR A 37 56.38 32.31 19.21
C THR A 37 55.67 32.15 20.55
N LYS A 38 55.13 33.24 21.11
CA LYS A 38 54.45 33.23 22.44
C LYS A 38 53.10 33.94 22.51
N THR A 39 52.74 34.73 21.51
CA THR A 39 51.53 35.58 21.56
C THR A 39 50.27 34.87 21.04
N GLU A 40 50.42 33.89 20.15
CA GLU A 40 49.29 33.19 19.48
C GLU A 40 48.49 32.28 20.42
N ASN A 41 49.13 31.66 21.43
CA ASN A 41 48.41 30.81 22.39
C ASN A 41 47.53 31.62 23.35
N VAL A 42 48.01 32.78 23.82
CA VAL A 42 47.28 33.64 24.77
C VAL A 42 46.04 34.26 24.11
N ALA A 43 46.14 34.65 22.84
CA ALA A 43 45.00 35.15 22.08
C ALA A 43 43.91 34.07 21.90
N LYS A 44 44.31 32.79 21.79
CA LYS A 44 43.38 31.67 21.62
C LYS A 44 42.65 31.32 22.92
N GLU A 45 43.37 31.25 24.04
CA GLU A 45 42.76 31.03 25.37
C GLU A 45 41.75 32.12 25.75
N LEU A 46 42.02 33.38 25.40
CA LEU A 46 41.08 34.49 25.62
C LEU A 46 39.78 34.32 24.82
N VAL A 47 39.84 33.87 23.57
CA VAL A 47 38.65 33.62 22.75
C VAL A 47 37.83 32.46 23.31
N ASP A 48 38.47 31.36 23.71
CA ASP A 48 37.77 30.20 24.27
C ASP A 48 37.09 30.53 25.63
N GLN A 49 37.71 31.36 26.47
CA GLN A 49 37.09 31.87 27.70
C GLN A 49 35.89 32.80 27.43
N MET A 50 35.95 33.65 26.41
CA MET A 50 34.86 34.55 26.05
C MET A 50 33.64 33.83 25.45
N ILE A 51 33.84 32.72 24.74
CA ILE A 51 32.74 31.87 24.24
C ILE A 51 31.99 31.25 25.43
N LYS A 52 32.72 30.63 26.37
CA LYS A 52 32.15 29.93 27.51
C LYS A 52 31.31 30.84 28.42
N ALA A 53 31.78 32.05 28.68
CA ALA A 53 31.06 33.06 29.46
C ALA A 53 29.77 33.59 28.76
N SER A 54 29.65 33.40 27.44
CA SER A 54 28.43 33.75 26.69
C SER A 54 27.36 32.65 26.80
N GLU A 55 27.77 31.38 26.79
CA GLU A 55 26.89 30.21 26.88
C GLU A 55 26.27 30.06 28.28
N GLU A 56 27.04 30.37 29.34
CA GLU A 56 26.56 30.37 30.73
C GLU A 56 25.52 31.48 30.99
N LYS A 57 25.66 32.66 30.36
CA LYS A 57 24.64 33.73 30.46
C LYS A 57 23.32 33.33 29.81
N GLN A 58 23.39 32.80 28.59
CA GLN A 58 22.19 32.44 27.82
C GLN A 58 21.40 31.30 28.47
N SER A 59 22.08 30.39 29.17
CA SER A 59 21.46 29.30 29.93
C SER A 59 20.69 29.80 31.16
N ASN A 60 21.21 30.82 31.86
CA ASN A 60 20.57 31.38 33.06
C ASN A 60 19.36 32.28 32.75
N GLU A 61 19.29 32.89 31.56
CA GLU A 61 18.11 33.68 31.15
C GLU A 61 16.91 32.78 30.86
N ILE A 62 17.11 31.64 30.18
CA ILE A 62 16.06 30.66 29.88
C ILE A 62 15.46 30.06 31.17
N LEU A 63 16.32 29.72 32.13
CA LEU A 63 15.92 29.06 33.38
C LEU A 63 15.07 29.94 34.31
N ASN A 64 15.09 31.27 34.12
CA ASN A 64 14.22 32.19 34.85
C ASN A 64 12.82 32.33 34.22
N THR A 65 12.69 32.19 32.91
CA THR A 65 11.39 32.31 32.21
C THR A 65 10.48 31.11 32.49
N ASP A 66 11.03 29.90 32.57
CA ASP A 66 10.24 28.69 32.86
C ASP A 66 9.65 28.69 34.29
N ASN A 67 10.31 29.35 35.24
CA ASN A 67 9.86 29.41 36.64
C ASN A 67 8.69 30.39 36.88
N GLU A 68 8.46 31.39 36.01
CA GLU A 68 7.27 32.24 36.12
C GLU A 68 6.01 31.49 35.63
N ILE A 69 6.13 30.72 34.54
CA ILE A 69 5.00 30.01 33.91
C ILE A 69 4.43 28.89 34.80
N VAL A 70 5.28 28.20 35.56
CA VAL A 70 4.84 27.11 36.46
C VAL A 70 4.03 27.62 37.66
N ASN A 71 4.25 28.87 38.10
CA ASN A 71 3.56 29.41 39.27
C ASN A 71 2.15 29.95 38.96
N GLU A 72 1.84 30.36 37.73
CA GLU A 72 0.49 30.82 37.36
C GLU A 72 -0.53 29.67 37.14
N LEU A 73 -0.08 28.43 36.99
CA LEU A 73 -0.94 27.28 36.64
C LEU A 73 -1.50 26.48 37.83
N ILE A 74 -1.12 26.82 39.07
CA ILE A 74 -1.45 26.03 40.27
C ILE A 74 -2.74 26.51 40.98
N ASP A 75 -3.20 27.74 40.72
CA ASP A 75 -4.21 28.41 41.56
C ASP A 75 -5.69 28.23 41.14
N VAL A 76 -6.01 27.35 40.18
CA VAL A 76 -7.35 27.28 39.55
C VAL A 76 -8.10 25.95 39.77
N SER A 77 -7.49 24.94 40.41
CA SER A 77 -8.08 23.58 40.49
C SER A 77 -8.49 23.10 41.89
N THR A 78 -9.33 23.85 42.60
CA THR A 78 -10.12 23.31 43.74
C THR A 78 -11.47 24.01 43.87
N THR A 79 -12.57 23.31 43.55
CA THR A 79 -13.84 23.33 44.32
C THR A 79 -14.88 22.33 43.80
N ASN A 80 -15.63 21.76 44.75
CA ASN A 80 -16.99 21.20 44.66
C ASN A 80 -17.23 19.79 44.07
N GLU A 81 -17.17 18.81 44.96
CA GLU A 81 -18.07 17.65 44.96
C GLU A 81 -19.45 18.04 45.54
N ILE A 82 -20.53 17.30 45.20
CA ILE A 82 -21.68 17.02 46.08
C ILE A 82 -22.43 15.77 45.59
N VAL A 83 -23.00 15.03 46.55
CA VAL A 83 -23.58 13.68 46.47
C VAL A 83 -25.09 13.70 46.18
N ASN A 84 -25.65 12.63 45.59
CA ASN A 84 -26.94 12.06 46.06
C ASN A 84 -27.21 10.62 45.54
N GLU A 85 -27.85 9.83 46.41
CA GLU A 85 -28.32 8.45 46.19
C GLU A 85 -29.78 8.39 45.71
N ILE A 86 -30.26 7.18 45.31
CA ILE A 86 -31.47 6.46 45.79
C ILE A 86 -32.10 5.56 44.68
N ALA A 87 -32.12 4.24 44.95
CA ALA A 87 -33.21 3.24 44.88
C ALA A 87 -34.31 3.25 43.76
N ILE A 88 -35.08 2.20 43.39
CA ILE A 88 -35.16 0.72 43.60
C ILE A 88 -36.31 0.19 42.66
N GLU A 89 -36.41 -1.12 42.37
CA GLU A 89 -37.58 -1.85 41.74
C GLU A 89 -37.96 -1.52 40.26
N LEU A 90 -38.66 -2.35 39.44
CA LEU A 90 -39.30 -3.68 39.55
C LEU A 90 -39.34 -4.38 38.15
N VAL A 91 -38.98 -5.69 38.11
CA VAL A 91 -39.55 -6.86 37.37
C VAL A 91 -40.37 -6.67 36.06
N ILE A 92 -40.10 -7.52 35.04
CA ILE A 92 -41.02 -8.48 34.34
C ILE A 92 -40.33 -9.08 33.08
N GLU A 93 -40.23 -10.42 33.00
CA GLU A 93 -39.94 -11.18 31.76
C GLU A 93 -41.23 -11.42 30.93
N PRO A 94 -41.12 -11.72 29.63
CA PRO A 94 -41.73 -12.98 29.21
C PRO A 94 -40.91 -13.83 28.21
N VAL A 95 -40.96 -15.14 28.45
CA VAL A 95 -40.49 -16.24 27.57
C VAL A 95 -41.46 -16.47 26.41
N ILE A 96 -40.96 -16.65 25.17
CA ILE A 96 -41.64 -17.40 24.08
C ILE A 96 -40.62 -18.21 23.26
N GLU A 97 -40.97 -19.44 22.92
CA GLU A 97 -40.15 -20.48 22.26
C GLU A 97 -40.02 -20.35 20.71
N PRO A 98 -39.06 -21.06 20.07
CA PRO A 98 -38.86 -21.02 18.62
C PRO A 98 -39.67 -22.07 17.84
N VAL A 99 -40.26 -21.67 16.71
CA VAL A 99 -40.97 -22.57 15.77
C VAL A 99 -40.03 -23.04 14.65
N ASN A 100 -39.78 -24.35 14.58
CA ASN A 100 -39.17 -25.03 13.43
C ASN A 100 -40.24 -25.61 12.50
N GLN A 101 -40.12 -25.39 11.19
CA GLN A 101 -40.82 -26.20 10.18
C GLN A 101 -39.88 -26.60 9.03
N LYS A 102 -39.76 -27.92 8.81
CA LYS A 102 -39.18 -28.51 7.60
C LYS A 102 -40.24 -28.51 6.50
N LEU A 103 -39.83 -28.26 5.25
CA LEU A 103 -40.68 -28.43 4.08
C LEU A 103 -40.36 -29.77 3.41
N ASP A 104 -41.39 -30.54 3.04
CA ASP A 104 -41.29 -31.85 2.40
C ASP A 104 -41.41 -31.72 0.88
N LEU A 105 -40.58 -32.44 0.12
CA LEU A 105 -40.42 -32.33 -1.34
C LEU A 105 -40.78 -33.64 -2.06
N THR A 106 -42.06 -34.01 -1.99
CA THR A 106 -42.61 -35.11 -2.80
C THR A 106 -43.93 -34.72 -3.47
N LYS A 107 -43.82 -33.98 -4.60
CA LYS A 107 -44.77 -33.93 -5.75
C LYS A 107 -44.45 -32.74 -6.68
N GLN A 108 -43.92 -33.01 -7.87
CA GLN A 108 -44.25 -32.24 -9.07
C GLN A 108 -44.44 -33.20 -10.25
N GLN A 109 -45.53 -33.02 -10.99
CA GLN A 109 -45.86 -33.80 -12.18
C GLN A 109 -45.00 -33.33 -13.37
N SER A 110 -44.62 -34.25 -14.25
CA SER A 110 -43.87 -33.96 -15.46
C SER A 110 -44.70 -33.18 -16.49
N SER A 111 -44.41 -31.89 -16.64
CA SER A 111 -44.79 -31.15 -17.84
C SER A 111 -43.90 -31.58 -19.01
N GLN A 112 -44.50 -31.73 -20.19
CA GLN A 112 -43.81 -32.17 -21.42
C GLN A 112 -42.68 -31.19 -21.78
N ARG A 113 -41.44 -31.68 -21.81
CA ARG A 113 -40.25 -30.86 -22.07
C ARG A 113 -40.18 -30.40 -23.52
N ILE A 114 -39.94 -29.11 -23.70
CA ILE A 114 -39.51 -28.52 -24.97
C ILE A 114 -38.06 -28.08 -24.76
N ILE A 115 -37.11 -28.81 -25.31
CA ILE A 115 -35.70 -28.41 -25.36
C ILE A 115 -35.41 -27.93 -26.79
N PRO A 116 -34.81 -26.74 -26.97
CA PRO A 116 -34.56 -26.17 -28.30
C PRO A 116 -33.59 -27.04 -29.11
N ARG A 117 -33.79 -27.12 -30.43
CA ARG A 117 -32.88 -27.86 -31.35
C ARG A 117 -31.54 -27.13 -31.44
N PHE A 118 -30.44 -27.85 -31.20
CA PHE A 118 -29.07 -27.36 -31.40
C PHE A 118 -28.26 -28.28 -32.31
N TRP A 119 -27.22 -27.70 -32.90
CA TRP A 119 -26.24 -28.45 -33.68
C TRP A 119 -24.99 -28.75 -32.84
N VAL A 120 -24.57 -30.02 -32.84
CA VAL A 120 -23.41 -30.51 -32.10
C VAL A 120 -22.32 -30.88 -33.08
N LYS A 121 -21.12 -30.32 -32.88
CA LYS A 121 -19.90 -30.60 -33.65
C LYS A 121 -18.99 -31.52 -32.87
N TRP A 122 -18.89 -32.77 -33.31
CA TRP A 122 -18.12 -33.82 -32.64
C TRP A 122 -16.82 -34.17 -33.38
N TYR A 123 -15.97 -34.98 -32.74
CA TYR A 123 -14.80 -35.61 -33.36
C TYR A 123 -14.67 -37.08 -32.89
N PRO A 124 -14.45 -38.04 -33.81
CA PRO A 124 -14.44 -39.49 -33.51
C PRO A 124 -13.22 -39.95 -32.69
N GLN A 125 -12.19 -39.10 -32.56
CA GLN A 125 -10.96 -39.38 -31.82
C GLN A 125 -10.43 -38.08 -31.19
N ILE A 126 -9.78 -38.22 -30.03
CA ILE A 126 -8.99 -37.15 -29.41
C ILE A 126 -7.73 -36.91 -30.27
N ASP A 127 -7.36 -35.64 -30.42
CA ASP A 127 -6.27 -35.14 -31.30
C ASP A 127 -6.48 -35.41 -32.81
N ALA A 128 -7.73 -35.54 -33.23
CA ALA A 128 -8.10 -35.66 -34.65
C ALA A 128 -7.91 -34.33 -35.43
N PRO A 129 -7.63 -34.37 -36.75
CA PRO A 129 -7.47 -33.16 -37.57
C PRO A 129 -8.76 -32.31 -37.62
N PRO A 130 -8.67 -30.97 -37.80
CA PRO A 130 -9.85 -30.09 -37.84
C PRO A 130 -10.92 -30.48 -38.87
N ASN A 131 -10.54 -31.20 -39.93
CA ASN A 131 -11.41 -31.56 -41.06
C ASN A 131 -12.16 -32.89 -40.87
N THR A 132 -11.98 -33.60 -39.76
CA THR A 132 -12.66 -34.88 -39.47
C THR A 132 -13.82 -34.73 -38.48
N ASN A 133 -14.43 -33.55 -38.43
CA ASN A 133 -15.63 -33.33 -37.63
C ASN A 133 -16.89 -33.69 -38.42
N CYS A 134 -17.95 -34.04 -37.70
CA CYS A 134 -19.31 -34.13 -38.23
C CYS A 134 -20.21 -33.23 -37.40
N THR A 135 -21.38 -32.88 -37.92
CA THR A 135 -22.38 -32.05 -37.23
C THR A 135 -23.73 -32.77 -37.22
N TYR A 136 -24.35 -32.90 -36.05
CA TYR A 136 -25.65 -33.56 -35.85
C TYR A 136 -26.64 -32.62 -35.17
N ASP A 137 -27.94 -32.79 -35.45
CA ASP A 137 -29.02 -32.19 -34.66
C ASP A 137 -29.09 -32.91 -33.30
N SER A 138 -29.39 -32.17 -32.23
CA SER A 138 -29.47 -32.68 -30.86
C SER A 138 -30.40 -33.89 -30.71
N THR A 139 -31.46 -33.98 -31.52
CA THR A 139 -32.44 -35.08 -31.50
C THR A 139 -31.94 -36.38 -32.14
N GLU A 140 -30.88 -36.32 -32.96
CA GLU A 140 -30.25 -37.51 -33.56
C GLU A 140 -29.28 -38.23 -32.59
N ILE A 141 -28.84 -37.55 -31.53
CA ILE A 141 -27.85 -38.04 -30.56
C ILE A 141 -28.39 -39.24 -29.77
N ASN A 142 -29.70 -39.25 -29.47
CA ASN A 142 -30.36 -40.37 -28.78
C ASN A 142 -30.37 -41.67 -29.60
N LYS A 143 -30.12 -41.60 -30.91
CA LYS A 143 -30.01 -42.77 -31.80
C LYS A 143 -28.60 -43.35 -31.84
N PHE A 144 -27.62 -42.68 -31.22
CA PHE A 144 -26.25 -43.15 -31.20
C PHE A 144 -26.08 -44.30 -30.18
N ASN A 145 -25.46 -45.40 -30.60
CA ASN A 145 -25.37 -46.61 -29.78
C ASN A 145 -24.25 -46.56 -28.71
N PHE A 146 -23.30 -45.63 -28.84
CA PHE A 146 -22.10 -45.50 -28.02
C PHE A 146 -21.29 -46.80 -27.83
N GLN A 147 -21.39 -47.74 -28.77
CA GLN A 147 -20.64 -49.00 -28.75
C GLN A 147 -19.29 -48.88 -29.48
N GLU A 148 -18.43 -49.88 -29.28
CA GLU A 148 -17.13 -50.02 -29.97
C GLU A 148 -16.10 -48.90 -29.67
N SER A 149 -15.19 -48.64 -30.62
CA SER A 149 -14.05 -47.73 -30.49
C SER A 149 -14.36 -46.25 -30.77
N ASP A 150 -15.60 -45.94 -31.10
CA ASP A 150 -16.05 -44.60 -31.48
C ASP A 150 -16.08 -43.68 -30.27
N ALA A 151 -15.31 -42.58 -30.34
CA ALA A 151 -15.31 -41.58 -29.29
C ALA A 151 -16.14 -40.35 -29.66
N PHE A 152 -17.04 -39.95 -28.78
CA PHE A 152 -17.83 -38.73 -28.91
C PHE A 152 -17.14 -37.60 -28.13
N ASN A 153 -16.44 -36.72 -28.86
CA ASN A 153 -15.71 -35.58 -28.28
C ASN A 153 -16.26 -34.25 -28.81
N GLU A 154 -16.81 -33.43 -27.93
CA GLU A 154 -17.26 -32.07 -28.18
C GLU A 154 -16.11 -31.07 -28.06
N TYR A 155 -16.20 -29.95 -28.78
CA TYR A 155 -15.23 -28.84 -28.68
C TYR A 155 -15.93 -27.49 -28.52
N ILE A 156 -15.66 -26.80 -27.42
CA ILE A 156 -16.26 -25.51 -27.08
C ILE A 156 -15.23 -24.39 -27.26
N THR A 157 -15.66 -23.25 -27.80
CA THR A 157 -14.84 -22.04 -27.91
C THR A 157 -15.21 -21.02 -26.83
N PRO A 158 -14.29 -20.14 -26.38
CA PRO A 158 -14.47 -19.35 -25.16
C PRO A 158 -15.50 -18.21 -25.31
N ASP A 159 -15.83 -17.87 -26.54
CA ASP A 159 -16.74 -16.82 -27.00
C ASP A 159 -18.22 -17.27 -27.06
N LYS A 160 -18.50 -18.56 -26.85
CA LYS A 160 -19.84 -19.13 -26.96
C LYS A 160 -20.49 -19.41 -25.62
N CYS A 161 -21.82 -19.53 -25.65
CA CYS A 161 -22.56 -20.16 -24.57
C CYS A 161 -22.40 -21.69 -24.61
N CYS A 162 -22.58 -22.31 -23.45
CA CYS A 162 -22.61 -23.75 -23.23
C CYS A 162 -23.74 -24.09 -22.24
N HIS A 163 -24.11 -25.37 -22.11
CA HIS A 163 -24.81 -25.83 -20.91
C HIS A 163 -23.82 -25.87 -19.74
N PRO A 164 -24.16 -25.40 -18.53
CA PRO A 164 -23.27 -25.52 -17.37
C PRO A 164 -22.91 -26.98 -17.09
N TYR A 165 -21.63 -27.27 -16.89
CA TYR A 165 -21.12 -28.63 -16.69
C TYR A 165 -20.12 -28.69 -15.54
N PHE A 166 -20.10 -29.82 -14.84
CA PHE A 166 -19.17 -30.13 -13.77
C PHE A 166 -18.64 -31.56 -13.92
N ASP A 167 -17.32 -31.71 -13.77
CA ASP A 167 -16.63 -33.00 -13.85
C ASP A 167 -16.07 -33.36 -12.46
N PHE A 168 -16.11 -34.63 -12.08
CA PHE A 168 -15.69 -35.10 -10.76
C PHE A 168 -14.92 -36.42 -10.88
N ASP A 169 -13.60 -36.33 -10.74
CA ASP A 169 -12.66 -37.43 -11.00
C ASP A 169 -11.86 -37.83 -9.74
N HIS A 170 -12.27 -37.33 -8.57
CA HIS A 170 -11.54 -37.39 -7.28
C HIS A 170 -12.44 -37.74 -6.09
N ILE A 171 -13.54 -38.46 -6.32
CA ILE A 171 -14.44 -38.94 -5.27
C ILE A 171 -14.01 -40.36 -4.83
N GLU A 172 -13.85 -40.56 -3.52
CA GLU A 172 -13.33 -41.79 -2.92
C GLU A 172 -14.34 -42.50 -1.99
N SER A 173 -15.41 -41.83 -1.54
CA SER A 173 -16.42 -42.41 -0.63
C SER A 173 -17.86 -42.08 -1.00
N LEU A 174 -18.80 -42.87 -0.45
CA LEU A 174 -20.24 -42.66 -0.61
C LEU A 174 -20.70 -41.30 -0.04
N GLU A 175 -20.17 -40.90 1.11
CA GLU A 175 -20.48 -39.61 1.74
C GLU A 175 -20.06 -38.41 0.87
N GLN A 176 -18.97 -38.56 0.11
CA GLN A 176 -18.50 -37.55 -0.85
C GLN A 176 -19.42 -37.49 -2.08
N CYS A 177 -19.92 -38.62 -2.59
CA CYS A 177 -20.97 -38.64 -3.62
C CYS A 177 -22.24 -37.90 -3.13
N ASP A 178 -22.72 -38.21 -1.92
CA ASP A 178 -23.89 -37.53 -1.33
C ASP A 178 -23.67 -36.03 -1.14
N SER A 179 -22.45 -35.61 -0.77
CA SER A 179 -22.06 -34.20 -0.65
C SER A 179 -22.10 -33.48 -2.01
N VAL A 180 -21.60 -34.13 -3.07
CA VAL A 180 -21.68 -33.63 -4.45
C VAL A 180 -23.12 -33.48 -4.91
N LEU A 181 -23.97 -34.50 -4.72
CA LEU A 181 -25.39 -34.46 -5.09
C LEU A 181 -26.14 -33.31 -4.39
N LYS A 182 -25.99 -33.17 -3.06
CA LYS A 182 -26.60 -32.07 -2.28
C LYS A 182 -26.18 -30.69 -2.78
N TRP A 183 -24.93 -30.54 -3.20
CA TRP A 183 -24.45 -29.28 -3.79
C TRP A 183 -25.06 -29.02 -5.17
N LEU A 184 -25.12 -30.03 -6.05
CA LEU A 184 -25.75 -29.92 -7.36
C LEU A 184 -27.24 -29.55 -7.27
N ASP A 185 -27.97 -30.17 -6.35
CA ASP A 185 -29.39 -29.88 -6.10
C ASP A 185 -29.61 -28.43 -5.65
N SER A 186 -28.67 -27.83 -4.92
CA SER A 186 -28.73 -26.42 -4.52
C SER A 186 -28.68 -25.45 -5.71
N LEU A 187 -28.08 -25.85 -6.82
CA LEU A 187 -27.95 -25.02 -8.03
C LEU A 187 -29.21 -25.04 -8.91
N VAL A 188 -30.08 -26.06 -8.78
CA VAL A 188 -31.20 -26.35 -9.69
C VAL A 188 -32.12 -25.14 -9.91
N ASN A 189 -32.42 -24.37 -8.86
CA ASN A 189 -33.26 -23.16 -8.95
C ASN A 189 -32.72 -22.14 -9.98
N LYS A 190 -31.39 -21.99 -10.08
CA LYS A 190 -30.77 -21.04 -11.03
C LYS A 190 -30.28 -21.71 -12.31
N PHE A 191 -29.71 -22.90 -12.23
CA PHE A 191 -29.07 -23.59 -13.35
C PHE A 191 -30.04 -24.50 -14.13
N GLY A 192 -31.23 -24.79 -13.59
CA GLY A 192 -32.19 -25.73 -14.18
C GLY A 192 -31.95 -27.18 -13.73
N GLN A 193 -32.65 -28.13 -14.32
CA GLN A 193 -32.38 -29.56 -14.09
C GLN A 193 -31.04 -29.98 -14.70
N TYR A 194 -30.37 -30.94 -14.05
CA TYR A 194 -29.12 -31.54 -14.52
C TYR A 194 -29.29 -33.03 -14.84
N SER A 195 -28.51 -33.50 -15.81
CA SER A 195 -28.24 -34.91 -16.00
C SER A 195 -26.94 -35.26 -15.31
N ILE A 196 -26.86 -36.49 -14.81
CA ILE A 196 -25.67 -37.04 -14.16
C ILE A 196 -25.41 -38.43 -14.74
N GLY A 197 -24.16 -38.69 -15.09
CA GLY A 197 -23.71 -40.00 -15.55
C GLY A 197 -22.26 -40.26 -15.14
N GLY A 198 -21.87 -41.53 -15.11
CA GLY A 198 -20.53 -41.89 -14.66
C GLY A 198 -20.23 -43.38 -14.63
N TYR A 199 -19.07 -43.69 -14.07
CA TYR A 199 -18.66 -45.05 -13.72
C TYR A 199 -17.98 -45.06 -12.34
N SER A 200 -17.88 -46.25 -11.74
CA SER A 200 -17.14 -46.48 -10.51
C SER A 200 -16.48 -47.87 -10.52
N ASN A 201 -15.30 -47.99 -9.91
CA ASN A 201 -14.68 -49.30 -9.63
C ASN A 201 -15.10 -49.86 -8.25
N ASP A 202 -15.95 -49.14 -7.52
CA ASP A 202 -16.54 -49.55 -6.25
C ASP A 202 -17.98 -50.02 -6.47
N ALA A 203 -18.25 -51.30 -6.18
CA ALA A 203 -19.55 -51.92 -6.43
C ALA A 203 -20.67 -51.33 -5.54
N GLN A 204 -20.34 -50.86 -4.33
CA GLN A 204 -21.31 -50.26 -3.42
C GLN A 204 -21.74 -48.88 -3.93
N ILE A 205 -20.77 -48.04 -4.32
CA ILE A 205 -21.04 -46.71 -4.88
C ILE A 205 -21.75 -46.83 -6.25
N SER A 206 -21.32 -47.79 -7.08
CA SER A 206 -21.96 -48.12 -8.36
C SER A 206 -23.45 -48.44 -8.20
N THR A 207 -23.79 -49.33 -7.25
CA THR A 207 -25.17 -49.73 -6.99
C THR A 207 -26.00 -48.59 -6.39
N ALA A 208 -25.44 -47.83 -5.45
CA ALA A 208 -26.15 -46.77 -4.74
C ALA A 208 -26.56 -45.58 -5.64
N HIS A 209 -25.73 -45.25 -6.65
CA HIS A 209 -25.96 -44.09 -7.52
C HIS A 209 -26.18 -44.45 -9.00
N ASN A 210 -26.46 -45.73 -9.32
CA ASN A 210 -26.68 -46.22 -10.68
C ASN A 210 -25.53 -45.87 -11.66
N LEU A 211 -24.30 -45.82 -11.16
CA LEU A 211 -23.09 -45.64 -11.97
C LEU A 211 -22.67 -47.00 -12.55
N LYS A 212 -22.07 -47.02 -13.74
CA LYS A 212 -21.57 -48.26 -14.33
C LYS A 212 -20.40 -48.83 -13.53
N PHE A 213 -20.46 -50.10 -13.15
CA PHE A 213 -19.33 -50.79 -12.51
C PHE A 213 -18.23 -51.09 -13.55
N ILE A 214 -16.98 -50.67 -13.26
CA ILE A 214 -15.80 -50.95 -14.08
C ILE A 214 -14.62 -51.29 -13.14
N GLU A 215 -14.43 -52.57 -12.85
CA GLU A 215 -13.48 -53.11 -11.87
C GLU A 215 -12.04 -52.58 -12.01
N LEU A 216 -11.54 -52.49 -13.25
CA LEU A 216 -10.15 -52.08 -13.56
C LEU A 216 -10.01 -50.59 -13.94
N ALA A 217 -10.97 -49.74 -13.57
CA ALA A 217 -10.86 -48.31 -13.86
C ALA A 217 -9.85 -47.61 -12.94
N GLU A 218 -9.06 -46.70 -13.51
CA GLU A 218 -8.03 -45.89 -12.81
C GLU A 218 -8.63 -45.00 -11.71
N LYS A 219 -9.84 -44.48 -11.94
CA LYS A 219 -10.57 -43.63 -11.00
C LYS A 219 -11.58 -44.45 -10.20
N LYS A 220 -11.65 -44.21 -8.89
CA LYS A 220 -12.64 -44.88 -8.02
C LYS A 220 -14.08 -44.51 -8.39
N VAL A 221 -14.30 -43.23 -8.66
CA VAL A 221 -15.55 -42.65 -9.17
C VAL A 221 -15.19 -41.58 -10.19
N SER A 222 -15.90 -41.56 -11.32
CA SER A 222 -15.77 -40.54 -12.37
C SER A 222 -17.17 -40.16 -12.83
N ILE A 223 -17.56 -38.90 -12.59
CA ILE A 223 -18.92 -38.41 -12.82
C ILE A 223 -18.88 -37.13 -13.66
N HIS A 224 -19.65 -37.13 -14.74
CA HIS A 224 -19.94 -35.94 -15.55
C HIS A 224 -21.36 -35.45 -15.22
N VAL A 225 -21.54 -34.14 -15.07
CA VAL A 225 -22.83 -33.49 -14.79
C VAL A 225 -23.06 -32.35 -15.76
N VAL A 226 -24.26 -32.27 -16.34
CA VAL A 226 -24.64 -31.22 -17.32
C VAL A 226 -26.03 -30.68 -16.99
N PHE A 227 -26.14 -29.36 -16.80
CA PHE A 227 -27.38 -28.62 -16.59
C PHE A 227 -28.00 -28.24 -17.95
N TYR A 228 -28.87 -29.10 -18.47
CA TYR A 228 -29.32 -29.05 -19.87
C TYR A 228 -30.51 -28.12 -20.17
N GLU A 229 -31.06 -27.43 -19.16
CA GLU A 229 -32.24 -26.55 -19.34
C GLU A 229 -31.89 -25.07 -19.57
N LYS A 230 -30.64 -24.66 -19.35
CA LYS A 230 -30.20 -23.27 -19.42
C LYS A 230 -28.78 -23.16 -19.96
N ARG A 231 -28.45 -22.00 -20.52
CA ARG A 231 -27.14 -21.70 -21.09
C ARG A 231 -26.34 -20.76 -20.18
N ILE A 232 -25.03 -20.77 -20.30
CA ILE A 232 -24.11 -19.86 -19.59
C ILE A 232 -22.93 -19.53 -20.51
N GLN A 233 -22.31 -18.35 -20.36
CA GLN A 233 -21.10 -18.04 -21.14
C GLN A 233 -19.95 -18.96 -20.72
N GLN A 234 -19.19 -19.49 -21.68
CA GLN A 234 -18.03 -20.35 -21.39
C GLN A 234 -17.00 -19.63 -20.51
N ALA A 235 -16.84 -18.32 -20.70
CA ALA A 235 -16.00 -17.47 -19.85
C ALA A 235 -16.41 -17.50 -18.36
N ASP A 236 -17.71 -17.50 -18.07
CA ASP A 236 -18.27 -17.54 -16.72
C ASP A 236 -18.11 -18.92 -16.08
N MET A 237 -18.34 -20.02 -16.83
CA MET A 237 -18.03 -21.37 -16.33
C MET A 237 -16.56 -21.53 -15.96
N ILE A 238 -15.68 -21.00 -16.80
CA ILE A 238 -14.24 -20.99 -16.54
C ILE A 238 -13.89 -20.05 -15.36
N GLU A 239 -14.67 -19.01 -15.06
CA GLU A 239 -14.50 -18.20 -13.84
C GLU A 239 -14.98 -18.95 -12.58
N ILE A 240 -16.15 -19.59 -12.64
CA ILE A 240 -16.74 -20.38 -11.54
C ILE A 240 -15.79 -21.50 -11.10
N VAL A 241 -15.29 -22.30 -12.05
CA VAL A 241 -14.59 -23.55 -11.74
C VAL A 241 -13.06 -23.40 -11.57
N LYS A 242 -12.51 -22.19 -11.72
CA LYS A 242 -11.08 -21.90 -11.47
C LYS A 242 -10.67 -22.12 -10.01
N LYS A 243 -10.40 -23.36 -9.63
CA LYS A 243 -9.68 -23.66 -8.38
C LYS A 243 -8.29 -23.08 -8.49
N THR A 244 -7.85 -22.45 -7.41
CA THR A 244 -6.59 -21.71 -7.46
C THR A 244 -5.47 -22.65 -7.02
N ALA A 245 -4.80 -23.31 -7.97
CA ALA A 245 -3.55 -24.05 -7.73
C ALA A 245 -2.42 -23.18 -7.11
N ASN A 246 -2.67 -21.87 -6.94
CA ASN A 246 -1.97 -20.98 -6.02
C ASN A 246 -2.94 -20.26 -5.08
N GLN A 247 -3.44 -20.97 -4.05
CA GLN A 247 -4.26 -20.40 -2.95
C GLN A 247 -3.61 -19.17 -2.29
N ASN A 248 -2.29 -19.00 -2.47
CA ASN A 248 -1.47 -17.90 -1.96
C ASN A 248 -1.61 -16.55 -2.70
N ALA A 249 -2.33 -16.45 -3.84
CA ALA A 249 -2.23 -15.30 -4.75
C ALA A 249 -3.52 -14.48 -4.98
N LYS A 250 -4.73 -14.99 -4.66
CA LYS A 250 -6.01 -14.31 -4.96
C LYS A 250 -6.78 -13.89 -3.70
N ARG A 251 -7.58 -12.81 -3.84
CA ARG A 251 -8.39 -12.23 -2.75
C ARG A 251 -9.65 -13.05 -2.41
N PHE A 252 -10.22 -13.77 -3.39
CA PHE A 252 -11.48 -14.51 -3.26
C PHE A 252 -11.44 -15.81 -4.08
N VAL A 253 -12.30 -16.75 -3.70
CA VAL A 253 -12.64 -18.01 -4.41
C VAL A 253 -14.17 -18.14 -4.44
N TYR A 254 -14.70 -18.96 -5.34
CA TYR A 254 -16.14 -19.24 -5.43
C TYR A 254 -16.52 -20.48 -4.60
N ASP A 255 -17.73 -20.47 -4.05
CA ASP A 255 -18.29 -21.55 -3.21
C ASP A 255 -18.75 -22.74 -4.07
N ILE A 256 -17.78 -23.46 -4.61
CA ILE A 256 -17.98 -24.67 -5.41
C ILE A 256 -17.57 -25.91 -4.64
N ASN A 257 -18.17 -27.06 -4.96
CA ASN A 257 -17.84 -28.32 -4.28
C ASN A 257 -16.35 -28.68 -4.45
N GLU A 258 -15.73 -29.17 -3.37
CA GLU A 258 -14.29 -29.44 -3.30
C GLU A 258 -13.81 -30.53 -4.26
N PHE A 259 -14.70 -31.40 -4.76
CA PHE A 259 -14.39 -32.50 -5.67
C PHE A 259 -14.47 -32.19 -7.18
N VAL A 260 -14.98 -31.01 -7.58
CA VAL A 260 -15.02 -30.59 -9.01
C VAL A 260 -13.60 -30.55 -9.61
N ASP A 261 -13.31 -31.22 -10.72
CA ASP A 261 -11.99 -31.16 -11.37
C ASP A 261 -11.82 -29.85 -12.17
N ASP A 262 -10.99 -28.93 -11.67
CA ASP A 262 -10.64 -27.70 -12.39
C ASP A 262 -9.74 -27.96 -13.61
N SER A 263 -9.13 -29.15 -13.68
CA SER A 263 -8.20 -29.52 -14.73
C SER A 263 -8.87 -29.68 -16.10
N VAL A 264 -10.20 -29.82 -16.17
CA VAL A 264 -10.97 -29.81 -17.41
C VAL A 264 -11.04 -28.41 -18.04
N TYR A 265 -10.98 -27.34 -17.23
CA TYR A 265 -11.29 -25.95 -17.62
C TYR A 265 -10.08 -25.16 -18.14
N LYS A 266 -9.18 -25.85 -18.85
CA LYS A 266 -7.88 -25.32 -19.29
C LYS A 266 -7.96 -24.55 -20.61
N LEU A 267 -8.07 -23.22 -20.54
CA LEU A 267 -7.64 -22.36 -21.66
C LEU A 267 -6.12 -22.33 -21.75
N ARG A 268 -5.53 -23.15 -22.63
CA ARG A 268 -4.16 -22.92 -23.10
C ARG A 268 -4.12 -21.61 -23.88
N SER A 269 -3.48 -20.58 -23.33
CA SER A 269 -3.32 -19.24 -23.92
C SER A 269 -2.33 -19.22 -25.10
N VAL A 270 -2.44 -20.18 -26.01
CA VAL A 270 -1.51 -20.41 -27.13
C VAL A 270 -2.01 -19.72 -28.41
N SER A 271 -3.32 -19.54 -28.58
CA SER A 271 -3.91 -18.68 -29.62
C SER A 271 -5.38 -18.36 -29.38
N LYS A 272 -5.95 -17.44 -30.17
CA LYS A 272 -7.41 -17.19 -30.28
C LYS A 272 -8.22 -18.42 -30.73
N ASN A 273 -7.57 -19.48 -31.21
CA ASN A 273 -8.21 -20.71 -31.69
C ASN A 273 -8.09 -21.86 -30.67
N SER A 274 -7.77 -21.57 -29.40
CA SER A 274 -7.80 -22.59 -28.34
C SER A 274 -9.23 -23.06 -28.10
N ARG A 275 -9.43 -24.39 -28.12
CA ARG A 275 -10.71 -25.06 -27.93
C ARG A 275 -10.63 -25.93 -26.69
N GLN A 276 -11.69 -25.95 -25.89
CA GLN A 276 -11.83 -26.89 -24.79
C GLN A 276 -12.53 -28.14 -25.30
N MET A 277 -11.98 -29.33 -25.02
CA MET A 277 -12.56 -30.61 -25.42
C MET A 277 -13.31 -31.23 -24.25
N PHE A 278 -14.51 -31.74 -24.49
CA PHE A 278 -15.31 -32.48 -23.52
C PHE A 278 -15.74 -33.83 -24.12
N ARG A 279 -15.56 -34.92 -23.38
CA ARG A 279 -15.95 -36.27 -23.82
C ARG A 279 -17.36 -36.56 -23.29
N HIS A 280 -18.25 -37.04 -24.15
CA HIS A 280 -19.56 -37.54 -23.72
C HIS A 280 -19.41 -38.73 -22.75
N ILE A 281 -20.17 -38.79 -21.67
CA ILE A 281 -19.94 -39.79 -20.62
C ILE A 281 -20.15 -41.25 -21.09
N LEU A 282 -21.11 -41.47 -21.99
CA LEU A 282 -21.37 -42.79 -22.58
C LEU A 282 -20.28 -43.26 -23.56
N SER A 283 -19.30 -42.42 -23.89
CA SER A 283 -18.24 -42.71 -24.86
C SER A 283 -16.99 -43.32 -24.22
N ASN A 284 -16.33 -44.25 -24.93
CA ASN A 284 -14.96 -44.66 -24.60
C ASN A 284 -13.96 -43.51 -24.87
N LYS A 285 -12.76 -43.56 -24.27
CA LYS A 285 -11.67 -42.60 -24.58
C LYS A 285 -10.82 -43.17 -25.72
N SER A 286 -10.97 -42.62 -26.92
CA SER A 286 -10.20 -43.02 -28.12
C SER A 286 -9.23 -41.90 -28.54
N TYR A 287 -7.93 -42.22 -28.62
CA TYR A 287 -6.88 -41.27 -29.04
C TYR A 287 -6.33 -41.68 -30.40
N ARG A 288 -6.00 -40.70 -31.24
CA ARG A 288 -5.38 -40.95 -32.54
C ARG A 288 -4.10 -41.80 -32.40
N GLY A 289 -4.11 -42.99 -32.98
CA GLY A 289 -2.96 -43.91 -32.99
C GLY A 289 -2.71 -44.68 -31.69
N LYS A 290 -3.70 -44.79 -30.79
CA LYS A 290 -3.64 -45.64 -29.58
C LYS A 290 -4.87 -46.53 -29.48
N SER A 291 -4.77 -47.63 -28.74
CA SER A 291 -5.93 -48.44 -28.37
C SER A 291 -6.94 -47.64 -27.53
N PRO A 292 -8.26 -47.81 -27.74
CA PRO A 292 -9.28 -47.18 -26.90
C PRO A 292 -9.19 -47.61 -25.45
N VAL A 293 -9.49 -46.69 -24.53
CA VAL A 293 -9.67 -46.97 -23.10
C VAL A 293 -11.16 -47.12 -22.81
N LEU A 294 -11.55 -48.32 -22.38
CA LEU A 294 -12.95 -48.75 -22.23
C LEU A 294 -13.59 -48.25 -20.93
N ILE A 295 -13.89 -46.95 -20.89
CA ILE A 295 -14.49 -46.25 -19.74
C ILE A 295 -15.74 -45.43 -20.11
N ALA A 296 -16.51 -45.91 -21.10
CA ALA A 296 -17.89 -45.50 -21.29
C ALA A 296 -18.72 -45.77 -20.02
N GLY A 297 -19.31 -44.73 -19.43
CA GLY A 297 -20.15 -44.83 -18.23
C GLY A 297 -21.61 -45.20 -18.52
N ASN A 298 -22.50 -44.86 -17.60
CA ASN A 298 -23.96 -44.93 -17.76
C ASN A 298 -24.63 -43.60 -17.30
N LEU A 299 -25.87 -43.35 -17.71
CA LEU A 299 -26.71 -42.29 -17.12
C LEU A 299 -27.34 -42.80 -15.82
N CYS A 300 -27.36 -41.97 -14.78
CA CYS A 300 -27.80 -42.38 -13.45
C CYS A 300 -29.32 -42.25 -13.25
N LYS A 301 -29.99 -41.32 -13.95
CA LYS A 301 -31.44 -41.12 -13.87
C LYS A 301 -32.17 -41.91 -14.97
N GLN A 302 -33.35 -42.45 -14.67
CA GLN A 302 -34.11 -43.30 -15.60
C GLN A 302 -34.68 -42.53 -16.80
N ASP A 303 -35.04 -41.25 -16.61
CA ASP A 303 -35.64 -40.38 -17.64
C ASP A 303 -34.62 -39.46 -18.33
N ASP A 304 -33.31 -39.61 -18.06
CA ASP A 304 -32.27 -38.89 -18.80
C ASP A 304 -31.94 -39.65 -20.10
N GLU A 305 -31.91 -38.93 -21.22
CA GLU A 305 -31.48 -39.46 -22.53
C GLU A 305 -30.07 -38.95 -22.88
N PRO A 306 -29.35 -39.56 -23.85
CA PRO A 306 -27.99 -39.15 -24.20
C PRO A 306 -27.82 -37.65 -24.49
N PHE A 307 -28.76 -37.00 -25.19
CA PHE A 307 -28.64 -35.57 -25.49
C PHE A 307 -28.63 -34.66 -24.23
N ASN A 308 -29.10 -35.13 -23.07
CA ASN A 308 -29.06 -34.39 -21.81
C ASN A 308 -27.64 -34.22 -21.24
N GLN A 309 -26.65 -34.97 -21.75
CA GLN A 309 -25.23 -34.88 -21.38
C GLN A 309 -24.39 -34.04 -22.37
N ILE A 310 -25.02 -33.33 -23.30
CA ILE A 310 -24.32 -32.49 -24.28
C ILE A 310 -24.06 -31.10 -23.73
N VAL A 311 -22.82 -30.63 -23.87
CA VAL A 311 -22.37 -29.34 -23.33
C VAL A 311 -22.44 -28.21 -24.39
N GLN A 312 -22.28 -28.54 -25.67
CA GLN A 312 -22.45 -27.61 -26.78
C GLN A 312 -23.93 -27.25 -27.02
N CYS A 313 -24.21 -25.95 -27.14
CA CYS A 313 -25.53 -25.43 -27.53
C CYS A 313 -25.43 -24.48 -28.74
N THR A 314 -24.92 -24.98 -29.88
CA THR A 314 -24.84 -24.18 -31.12
C THR A 314 -26.24 -23.94 -31.69
N GLN A 315 -26.79 -22.75 -31.41
CA GLN A 315 -28.09 -22.25 -31.87
C GLN A 315 -27.95 -20.82 -32.39
N ASP A 316 -29.07 -20.19 -32.75
CA ASP A 316 -29.14 -18.74 -32.91
C ASP A 316 -28.80 -18.06 -31.56
N GLU A 317 -27.86 -17.11 -31.58
CA GLU A 317 -27.39 -16.41 -30.39
C GLU A 317 -28.21 -15.14 -30.10
N SER A 318 -29.28 -14.87 -30.87
CA SER A 318 -30.18 -13.73 -30.65
C SER A 318 -31.16 -13.88 -29.49
N ASP A 319 -31.54 -15.10 -29.12
CA ASP A 319 -32.28 -15.36 -27.88
C ASP A 319 -31.30 -15.52 -26.71
N VAL A 320 -31.54 -14.77 -25.64
CA VAL A 320 -30.74 -14.75 -24.40
C VAL A 320 -31.59 -15.02 -23.15
N SER A 321 -32.86 -15.41 -23.32
CA SER A 321 -33.83 -15.56 -22.23
C SER A 321 -33.51 -16.71 -21.25
N ASP A 322 -32.81 -17.74 -21.73
CA ASP A 322 -32.33 -18.91 -20.99
C ASP A 322 -30.87 -18.79 -20.53
N VAL A 323 -30.20 -17.66 -20.80
CA VAL A 323 -28.79 -17.44 -20.45
C VAL A 323 -28.63 -16.97 -19.00
N ILE A 324 -27.88 -17.73 -18.21
CA ILE A 324 -27.60 -17.47 -16.80
C ILE A 324 -26.60 -16.32 -16.66
N THR A 325 -27.11 -15.12 -16.38
CA THR A 325 -26.32 -13.91 -16.08
C THR A 325 -26.09 -13.67 -14.59
N ASN A 326 -26.87 -14.34 -13.73
CA ASN A 326 -26.93 -14.09 -12.27
C ASN A 326 -26.45 -15.28 -11.41
N TRP A 327 -25.52 -16.09 -11.93
CA TRP A 327 -24.98 -17.27 -11.22
C TRP A 327 -24.33 -16.94 -9.86
N SER A 328 -23.79 -15.73 -9.70
CA SER A 328 -23.21 -15.25 -8.43
C SER A 328 -24.20 -15.11 -7.26
N LEU A 329 -25.51 -15.23 -7.53
CA LEU A 329 -26.54 -15.30 -6.49
C LEU A 329 -26.65 -16.68 -5.82
N VAL A 330 -26.13 -17.75 -6.44
CA VAL A 330 -26.10 -19.11 -5.86
C VAL A 330 -24.68 -19.63 -5.61
N ILE A 331 -23.71 -19.20 -6.41
CA ILE A 331 -22.29 -19.52 -6.18
C ILE A 331 -21.63 -18.29 -5.57
N HIS A 332 -21.51 -18.28 -4.24
CA HIS A 332 -21.06 -17.11 -3.48
C HIS A 332 -19.55 -16.89 -3.53
N LYS A 333 -19.11 -15.64 -3.30
CA LYS A 333 -17.69 -15.28 -3.17
C LYS A 333 -17.21 -15.51 -1.74
N LEU A 334 -16.39 -16.54 -1.54
CA LEU A 334 -15.69 -16.79 -0.28
C LEU A 334 -14.34 -16.04 -0.24
N PRO A 335 -13.86 -15.65 0.96
CA PRO A 335 -12.49 -15.16 1.13
C PRO A 335 -11.48 -16.28 0.84
N GLY A 336 -10.37 -15.96 0.16
CA GLY A 336 -9.26 -16.90 -0.04
C GLY A 336 -8.53 -17.25 1.27
N LEU A 337 -7.72 -18.33 1.29
CA LEU A 337 -7.07 -18.83 2.52
C LEU A 337 -6.32 -17.73 3.29
N LYS A 338 -5.47 -16.94 2.63
CA LYS A 338 -4.79 -15.80 3.27
C LYS A 338 -5.71 -14.80 3.97
N VAL A 339 -6.97 -14.69 3.54
CA VAL A 339 -7.98 -13.83 4.20
C VAL A 339 -8.66 -14.59 5.35
N LYS A 340 -8.88 -15.91 5.23
CA LYS A 340 -9.35 -16.78 6.33
C LYS A 340 -8.32 -16.87 7.46
N ASP A 341 -7.07 -17.21 7.16
CA ASP A 341 -5.96 -17.27 8.13
C ASP A 341 -5.81 -15.94 8.87
N LYS A 342 -5.96 -14.82 8.16
CA LYS A 342 -5.96 -13.46 8.71
C LYS A 342 -7.20 -13.17 9.55
N GLN A 343 -8.39 -13.64 9.16
CA GLN A 343 -9.61 -13.52 9.96
C GLN A 343 -9.52 -14.32 11.26
N GLU A 344 -9.01 -15.56 11.22
CA GLU A 344 -8.76 -16.37 12.42
C GLU A 344 -7.67 -15.75 13.32
N THR A 345 -6.57 -15.27 12.73
CA THR A 345 -5.51 -14.56 13.46
C THR A 345 -6.06 -13.28 14.11
N ASN A 346 -6.92 -12.53 13.42
CA ASN A 346 -7.55 -11.33 13.96
C ASN A 346 -8.64 -11.63 15.01
N ALA A 347 -9.36 -12.75 14.89
CA ALA A 347 -10.31 -13.20 15.90
C ALA A 347 -9.58 -13.61 17.20
N ARG A 348 -8.47 -14.35 17.10
CA ARG A 348 -7.60 -14.67 18.25
C ARG A 348 -7.05 -13.40 18.91
N ARG A 349 -6.51 -12.46 18.12
CA ARG A 349 -6.06 -11.14 18.62
C ARG A 349 -7.15 -10.37 19.38
N LEU A 350 -8.43 -10.46 18.97
CA LEU A 350 -9.51 -9.79 19.68
C LEU A 350 -9.92 -10.51 20.98
N GLN A 351 -9.82 -11.85 21.03
CA GLN A 351 -9.95 -12.60 22.28
C GLN A 351 -8.82 -12.24 23.26
N ASP A 352 -7.58 -12.11 22.80
CA ASP A 352 -6.44 -11.70 23.63
C ASP A 352 -6.60 -10.28 24.19
N VAL A 353 -7.19 -9.35 23.44
CA VAL A 353 -7.58 -8.00 23.93
C VAL A 353 -8.71 -8.08 24.96
N THR A 354 -9.74 -8.91 24.69
CA THR A 354 -10.89 -9.08 25.61
C THR A 354 -10.48 -9.71 26.94
N ASN A 355 -9.43 -10.54 26.93
CA ASN A 355 -8.84 -11.18 28.11
C ASN A 355 -7.74 -10.32 28.78
N GLY A 356 -7.50 -9.08 28.33
CA GLY A 356 -6.53 -8.16 28.94
C GLY A 356 -5.06 -8.46 28.68
N ALA A 357 -4.72 -9.31 27.70
CA ALA A 357 -3.34 -9.75 27.43
C ALA A 357 -2.54 -8.81 26.50
N THR A 358 -3.18 -7.78 25.92
CA THR A 358 -2.53 -6.78 25.05
C THR A 358 -3.07 -5.38 25.29
N GLU A 359 -2.17 -4.40 25.37
CA GLU A 359 -2.51 -2.97 25.50
C GLU A 359 -2.94 -2.39 24.14
N VAL A 360 -3.96 -1.54 24.19
CA VAL A 360 -4.38 -0.69 23.06
C VAL A 360 -3.67 0.65 23.18
N GLY A 361 -3.00 1.08 22.12
CA GLY A 361 -2.36 2.41 22.07
C GLY A 361 -3.38 3.54 22.11
N ALA A 362 -2.94 4.76 22.44
CA ALA A 362 -3.80 5.94 22.46
C ALA A 362 -4.46 6.27 21.10
N ASP A 363 -3.98 5.67 20.01
CA ASP A 363 -4.51 5.74 18.64
C ASP A 363 -5.53 4.64 18.29
N GLY A 364 -5.90 3.78 19.24
CA GLY A 364 -6.84 2.67 19.02
C GLY A 364 -6.23 1.45 18.31
N LYS A 365 -4.90 1.32 18.27
CA LYS A 365 -4.22 0.15 17.67
C LYS A 365 -3.78 -0.87 18.71
N ILE A 366 -3.88 -2.17 18.37
CA ILE A 366 -3.38 -3.27 19.19
C ILE A 366 -1.85 -3.31 19.11
N ILE A 367 -1.15 -3.04 20.22
CA ILE A 367 0.31 -3.06 20.25
C ILE A 367 0.79 -4.52 20.41
N THR A 368 1.22 -5.14 19.31
CA THR A 368 1.80 -6.49 19.34
C THR A 368 3.33 -6.44 19.45
N LYS A 369 3.89 -7.03 20.53
CA LYS A 369 5.35 -7.27 20.69
C LYS A 369 5.81 -8.43 19.80
N ILE A 370 5.80 -8.28 18.47
CA ILE A 370 6.30 -9.32 17.56
C ILE A 370 7.79 -9.08 17.22
N HIS A 371 8.64 -10.05 17.54
CA HIS A 371 10.03 -10.11 17.06
C HIS A 371 10.08 -10.52 15.57
N ILE A 372 9.74 -9.61 14.65
CA ILE A 372 9.72 -9.92 13.20
C ILE A 372 11.10 -9.69 12.58
N LYS A 373 11.92 -10.75 12.52
CA LYS A 373 13.26 -10.70 11.89
C LYS A 373 13.26 -10.64 10.34
N HIS A 374 12.10 -10.70 9.68
CA HIS A 374 11.99 -10.82 8.22
C HIS A 374 10.91 -9.93 7.57
N ILE A 375 10.76 -8.67 7.98
CA ILE A 375 9.89 -7.69 7.29
C ILE A 375 10.52 -7.30 5.95
N LYS A 376 9.79 -7.37 4.83
CA LYS A 376 10.19 -6.79 3.54
C LYS A 376 9.65 -5.37 3.40
N ILE A 377 10.27 -4.57 2.53
CA ILE A 377 9.79 -3.20 2.26
C ILE A 377 8.36 -3.16 1.67
N ASP A 378 7.90 -4.25 1.07
CA ASP A 378 6.52 -4.37 0.60
C ASP A 378 5.53 -4.73 1.72
N ASP A 379 6.01 -5.30 2.82
CA ASP A 379 5.18 -5.58 4.00
C ASP A 379 4.94 -4.31 4.83
N ILE A 380 5.77 -3.27 4.68
CA ILE A 380 5.54 -1.95 5.30
C ILE A 380 4.20 -1.37 4.83
N ASP A 381 3.88 -1.46 3.52
CA ASP A 381 2.66 -0.88 2.91
C ASP A 381 1.33 -1.43 3.46
N PHE A 382 1.37 -2.46 4.31
CA PHE A 382 0.20 -3.16 4.83
C PHE A 382 0.13 -3.11 6.35
N ASP A 383 -0.20 -1.94 6.91
CA ASP A 383 -0.79 -1.86 8.24
C ASP A 383 -2.21 -2.45 8.19
N ASP A 384 -2.25 -3.77 8.34
CA ASP A 384 -3.47 -4.59 8.40
C ASP A 384 -4.09 -4.62 9.80
N ASN A 385 -3.60 -3.81 10.74
CA ASN A 385 -4.21 -3.68 12.05
C ASN A 385 -5.62 -3.11 11.91
N LEU A 386 -6.51 -3.66 12.72
CA LEU A 386 -7.91 -3.27 12.73
C LEU A 386 -8.03 -1.93 13.46
N ILE A 387 -8.82 -1.02 12.93
CA ILE A 387 -9.11 0.25 13.59
C ILE A 387 -10.09 -0.07 14.73
N VAL A 388 -9.61 0.01 15.97
CA VAL A 388 -10.38 -0.33 17.18
C VAL A 388 -10.66 0.96 17.95
N PHE A 389 -11.86 1.50 17.83
CA PHE A 389 -12.26 2.69 18.58
C PHE A 389 -12.69 2.29 19.99
N ASN A 390 -12.24 3.03 21.00
CA ASN A 390 -12.87 2.98 22.33
C ASN A 390 -14.26 3.67 22.28
N LYS A 391 -14.98 3.70 23.41
CA LYS A 391 -16.34 4.24 23.45
C LYS A 391 -16.34 5.73 23.13
N GLU A 392 -15.37 6.45 23.68
CA GLU A 392 -15.19 7.89 23.54
C GLU A 392 -14.94 8.28 22.08
N GLN A 393 -13.98 7.63 21.41
CA GLN A 393 -13.66 7.81 19.99
C GLN A 393 -14.85 7.47 19.08
N MET A 394 -15.62 6.44 19.41
CA MET A 394 -16.83 6.09 18.66
C MET A 394 -17.91 7.16 18.78
N ILE A 395 -18.13 7.68 19.99
CA ILE A 395 -19.09 8.76 20.25
C ILE A 395 -18.64 10.08 19.59
N GLU A 396 -17.34 10.40 19.59
CA GLU A 396 -16.81 11.57 18.87
C GLU A 396 -17.01 11.46 17.36
N LEU A 397 -16.77 10.30 16.76
CA LEU A 397 -17.03 10.06 15.34
C LEU A 397 -18.53 10.15 15.01
N LEU A 398 -19.39 9.60 15.87
CA LEU A 398 -20.83 9.68 15.70
C LEU A 398 -21.36 11.13 15.82
N LYS A 399 -20.82 11.92 16.75
CA LYS A 399 -21.13 13.36 16.92
C LYS A 399 -20.82 14.22 15.68
N LYS A 400 -20.10 13.71 14.69
CA LYS A 400 -19.92 14.37 13.38
C LYS A 400 -21.15 14.30 12.47
N PHE A 401 -22.14 13.47 12.81
CA PHE A 401 -23.39 13.32 12.07
C PHE A 401 -24.57 13.82 12.90
N GLU A 402 -25.50 14.53 12.26
CA GLU A 402 -26.75 14.93 12.92
C GLU A 402 -27.54 13.71 13.38
N THR A 403 -28.16 13.81 14.55
CA THR A 403 -28.96 12.75 15.22
C THR A 403 -30.34 12.58 14.57
N THR A 404 -30.35 12.23 13.29
CA THR A 404 -31.55 11.97 12.49
C THR A 404 -31.74 10.48 12.24
N PHE A 405 -32.99 10.03 12.03
CA PHE A 405 -33.27 8.64 11.67
C PHE A 405 -32.56 8.22 10.37
N GLU A 406 -32.47 9.11 9.38
CA GLU A 406 -31.76 8.81 8.14
C GLU A 406 -30.25 8.59 8.34
N ASN A 407 -29.60 9.38 9.21
CA ASN A 407 -28.20 9.14 9.53
C ASN A 407 -28.00 7.83 10.31
N LEU A 408 -28.88 7.52 11.27
CA LEU A 408 -28.88 6.26 12.00
C LEU A 408 -29.10 5.05 11.07
N GLU A 409 -30.02 5.15 10.10
CA GLU A 409 -30.41 4.08 9.19
C GLU A 409 -29.40 3.87 8.04
N LYS A 410 -28.88 4.94 7.44
CA LYS A 410 -28.08 4.89 6.21
C LYS A 410 -26.61 5.28 6.43
N THR A 411 -26.35 6.45 7.00
CA THR A 411 -25.00 7.05 7.11
C THR A 411 -24.08 6.27 8.06
N THR A 412 -24.57 5.94 9.26
CA THR A 412 -23.82 5.17 10.26
C THR A 412 -23.96 3.66 10.10
N SER A 413 -24.85 3.19 9.20
CA SER A 413 -25.06 1.77 8.86
C SER A 413 -23.78 0.92 8.73
N PRO A 414 -22.66 1.41 8.17
CA PRO A 414 -21.40 0.67 8.14
C PRO A 414 -20.88 0.19 9.51
N ILE A 415 -21.21 0.88 10.61
CA ILE A 415 -20.88 0.50 11.99
C ILE A 415 -21.56 -0.81 12.41
N ARG A 416 -22.65 -1.23 11.74
CA ARG A 416 -23.27 -2.56 11.98
C ARG A 416 -22.45 -3.72 11.41
N TYR A 417 -21.39 -3.41 10.66
CA TYR A 417 -20.43 -4.35 10.10
C TYR A 417 -19.03 -4.22 10.75
N PHE A 418 -19.01 -3.80 12.01
CA PHE A 418 -17.82 -3.42 12.75
C PHE A 418 -17.17 -4.59 13.51
N LEU A 419 -16.08 -4.28 14.20
CA LEU A 419 -15.26 -5.18 14.98
C LEU A 419 -15.82 -5.49 16.37
N HIS A 420 -16.42 -4.51 17.04
CA HIS A 420 -16.90 -4.66 18.41
C HIS A 420 -18.21 -5.45 18.51
N SER A 421 -18.54 -5.87 19.72
CA SER A 421 -19.74 -6.64 20.02
C SER A 421 -21.02 -5.86 19.72
N GLU A 422 -22.11 -6.59 19.47
CA GLU A 422 -23.45 -6.00 19.28
C GLU A 422 -23.83 -5.10 20.47
N LYS A 423 -23.46 -5.50 21.70
CA LYS A 423 -23.68 -4.74 22.94
C LYS A 423 -22.98 -3.38 22.92
N PHE A 424 -21.69 -3.35 22.59
CA PHE A 424 -20.92 -2.09 22.52
C PHE A 424 -21.52 -1.13 21.48
N ILE A 425 -21.94 -1.64 20.32
CA ILE A 425 -22.56 -0.81 19.27
C ILE A 425 -23.95 -0.31 19.68
N LYS A 426 -24.75 -1.12 20.37
CA LYS A 426 -26.02 -0.68 20.97
C LYS A 426 -25.80 0.45 21.97
N GLU A 427 -24.85 0.31 22.89
CA GLU A 427 -24.51 1.36 23.86
C GLU A 427 -24.09 2.67 23.17
N CYS A 428 -23.22 2.60 22.16
CA CYS A 428 -22.79 3.79 21.40
C CYS A 428 -23.95 4.44 20.63
N TYR A 429 -24.84 3.66 20.02
CA TYR A 429 -26.01 4.20 19.33
C TYR A 429 -27.06 4.78 20.29
N SER A 430 -27.34 4.13 21.42
CA SER A 430 -28.28 4.68 22.41
C SER A 430 -27.73 5.99 22.99
N GLU A 431 -26.44 6.09 23.29
CA GLU A 431 -25.84 7.33 23.79
C GLU A 431 -25.75 8.45 22.75
N TRP A 432 -25.45 8.13 21.48
CA TRP A 432 -25.45 9.14 20.41
C TRP A 432 -26.87 9.60 20.04
N TYR A 433 -27.79 8.66 19.81
CA TYR A 433 -29.10 8.98 19.26
C TYR A 433 -30.01 9.66 20.29
N ASN A 434 -29.89 9.35 21.59
CA ASN A 434 -30.62 10.04 22.67
C ASN A 434 -30.18 11.50 22.92
N GLN A 435 -29.18 12.04 22.20
CA GLN A 435 -28.79 13.46 22.32
C GLN A 435 -29.85 14.44 21.79
N ARG A 436 -30.96 13.95 21.23
CA ARG A 436 -32.11 14.73 20.79
C ARG A 436 -33.40 14.10 21.31
N THR A 437 -34.41 14.92 21.58
CA THR A 437 -35.78 14.46 21.83
C THR A 437 -36.39 13.83 20.59
N HIS A 438 -36.84 12.58 20.72
CA HIS A 438 -37.54 11.83 19.67
C HIS A 438 -39.00 11.59 20.09
N TYR A 439 -39.89 11.46 19.10
CA TYR A 439 -41.31 11.14 19.34
C TYR A 439 -41.59 9.63 19.39
N HIS A 440 -40.54 8.81 19.30
CA HIS A 440 -40.58 7.35 19.19
C HIS A 440 -39.62 6.71 20.20
N ASN A 441 -39.89 5.47 20.59
CA ASN A 441 -39.00 4.72 21.47
C ASN A 441 -37.64 4.46 20.77
N VAL A 442 -36.58 5.05 21.34
CA VAL A 442 -35.22 4.97 20.80
C VAL A 442 -34.67 3.56 20.87
N ASP A 443 -34.87 2.84 21.97
CA ASP A 443 -34.33 1.50 22.15
C ASP A 443 -35.03 0.47 21.25
N GLU A 444 -36.34 0.59 21.04
CA GLU A 444 -37.04 -0.21 20.01
C GLU A 444 -36.50 0.05 18.60
N THR A 445 -36.23 1.33 18.29
CA THR A 445 -35.70 1.75 16.99
C THR A 445 -34.31 1.20 16.74
N ILE A 446 -33.42 1.31 17.74
CA ILE A 446 -32.06 0.75 17.68
C ILE A 446 -32.11 -0.79 17.61
N ASN A 447 -32.94 -1.45 18.42
CA ASN A 447 -33.08 -2.91 18.37
C ASN A 447 -33.60 -3.41 17.02
N LYS A 448 -34.56 -2.71 16.39
CA LYS A 448 -35.05 -3.02 15.04
C LYS A 448 -33.94 -2.91 13.98
N ILE A 449 -33.11 -1.86 14.09
CA ILE A 449 -31.99 -1.59 13.19
C ILE A 449 -30.82 -2.57 13.38
N MET A 450 -30.56 -3.01 14.62
CA MET A 450 -29.51 -3.96 14.96
C MET A 450 -29.79 -5.40 14.54
N LYS A 451 -31.01 -5.73 14.08
CA LYS A 451 -31.30 -7.04 13.43
C LYS A 451 -30.43 -7.33 12.21
N CYS A 452 -29.87 -6.29 11.58
CA CYS A 452 -28.93 -6.41 10.45
C CYS A 452 -27.45 -6.38 10.87
N PHE A 453 -27.14 -6.49 12.17
CA PHE A 453 -25.77 -6.55 12.67
C PHE A 453 -25.06 -7.80 12.18
N LYS A 454 -23.81 -7.64 11.74
CA LYS A 454 -22.93 -8.74 11.35
C LYS A 454 -21.49 -8.34 11.65
N GLN A 455 -20.88 -8.94 12.65
CA GLN A 455 -19.48 -8.67 12.99
C GLN A 455 -18.56 -9.02 11.80
N VAL A 456 -17.74 -8.06 11.35
CA VAL A 456 -16.81 -8.26 10.21
C VAL A 456 -15.44 -7.66 10.52
N PHE A 457 -14.43 -8.52 10.53
CA PHE A 457 -13.03 -8.20 10.87
C PHE A 457 -12.28 -7.50 9.73
N THR A 458 -12.76 -6.33 9.29
CA THR A 458 -12.11 -5.50 8.24
C THR A 458 -12.33 -4.00 8.45
N ASN A 459 -11.37 -3.15 8.08
CA ASN A 459 -11.50 -1.68 8.15
C ASN A 459 -12.51 -1.07 7.14
N LYS A 460 -13.33 -1.89 6.47
CA LYS A 460 -14.33 -1.40 5.49
C LYS A 460 -15.39 -0.49 6.12
N TRP A 461 -15.79 -0.77 7.37
CA TRP A 461 -16.75 0.06 8.11
C TRP A 461 -16.26 1.50 8.19
N PHE A 462 -14.97 1.69 8.55
CA PHE A 462 -14.35 2.99 8.79
C PHE A 462 -14.32 3.86 7.53
N TYR A 463 -13.74 3.32 6.45
CA TYR A 463 -13.69 4.03 5.17
C TYR A 463 -15.09 4.26 4.57
N SER A 464 -16.09 3.44 4.95
CA SER A 464 -17.47 3.61 4.51
C SER A 464 -18.25 4.66 5.30
N ILE A 465 -17.89 4.96 6.56
CA ILE A 465 -18.52 6.04 7.32
C ILE A 465 -17.84 7.39 7.07
N ILE A 466 -16.50 7.47 7.08
CA ILE A 466 -15.81 8.76 6.90
C ILE A 466 -16.08 9.40 5.53
N LYS A 467 -16.47 8.63 4.49
CA LYS A 467 -16.84 9.17 3.18
C LYS A 467 -17.98 10.20 3.21
N HIS A 468 -18.77 10.20 4.30
CA HIS A 468 -19.88 11.13 4.54
C HIS A 468 -19.45 12.40 5.31
N LEU A 469 -18.19 12.50 5.75
CA LEU A 469 -17.63 13.70 6.39
C LEU A 469 -17.13 14.72 5.37
N SER A 470 -16.82 15.94 5.83
CA SER A 470 -16.21 16.98 4.99
C SER A 470 -14.88 16.51 4.36
N PRO A 471 -14.45 17.04 3.20
CA PRO A 471 -13.17 16.65 2.58
C PRO A 471 -11.94 16.84 3.48
N ILE A 472 -11.98 17.83 4.38
CA ILE A 472 -10.92 18.13 5.35
C ILE A 472 -10.88 17.07 6.44
N GLU A 473 -12.02 16.74 7.06
CA GLU A 473 -12.10 15.70 8.10
C GLU A 473 -11.86 14.30 7.52
N GLN A 474 -12.34 14.05 6.30
CA GLN A 474 -11.96 12.88 5.52
C GLN A 474 -10.45 12.77 5.38
N GLN A 475 -9.75 13.85 5.07
CA GLN A 475 -8.30 13.81 4.93
C GLN A 475 -7.61 13.68 6.29
N LYS A 476 -8.12 14.31 7.36
CA LYS A 476 -7.63 14.16 8.75
C LYS A 476 -7.69 12.69 9.19
N HIS A 477 -8.88 12.09 9.17
CA HIS A 477 -9.07 10.67 9.51
C HIS A 477 -8.36 9.71 8.55
N LYS A 478 -8.30 10.04 7.25
CA LYS A 478 -7.46 9.27 6.32
C LYS A 478 -5.97 9.41 6.64
N ASN A 479 -5.49 10.51 7.23
CA ASN A 479 -4.08 10.67 7.60
C ASN A 479 -3.76 9.93 8.92
N GLU A 480 -4.63 10.06 9.93
CA GLU A 480 -4.55 9.33 11.21
C GLU A 480 -4.52 7.81 11.01
N HIS A 481 -5.27 7.32 10.02
CA HIS A 481 -5.35 5.90 9.69
C HIS A 481 -4.76 5.55 8.30
N LYS A 482 -3.83 6.37 7.76
CA LYS A 482 -3.06 6.03 6.55
C LYS A 482 -1.78 5.30 6.91
N HIS A 483 -1.46 4.33 6.06
CA HIS A 483 -0.13 3.75 5.98
C HIS A 483 0.99 4.81 5.77
N LEU A 484 0.72 5.87 4.99
CA LEU A 484 1.72 6.91 4.69
C LEU A 484 1.13 8.33 4.84
N TYR A 485 1.57 9.04 5.87
CA TYR A 485 1.42 10.48 6.06
C TYR A 485 2.72 11.19 5.65
N VAL A 486 2.61 12.22 4.82
CA VAL A 486 3.74 13.07 4.41
C VAL A 486 3.37 14.50 4.72
N ASP A 487 4.04 15.09 5.71
CA ASP A 487 3.87 16.49 6.05
C ASP A 487 4.53 17.36 4.97
N LYS A 488 3.73 18.17 4.29
CA LYS A 488 4.23 19.04 3.21
C LYS A 488 4.96 20.27 3.72
N THR A 489 4.71 20.70 4.97
CA THR A 489 5.35 21.88 5.58
C THR A 489 6.85 21.62 5.81
N ILE A 490 7.19 20.38 6.16
CA ILE A 490 8.57 19.91 6.29
C ILE A 490 9.23 19.94 4.91
N ASN A 491 10.37 20.63 4.84
CA ASN A 491 11.13 20.86 3.61
C ASN A 491 12.63 20.98 3.89
N ILE A 492 13.46 20.69 2.88
CA ILE A 492 14.93 20.62 3.00
C ILE A 492 15.57 21.97 3.36
N ASN A 493 14.96 23.06 2.91
CA ASN A 493 15.54 24.40 3.07
C ASN A 493 15.43 24.87 4.53
N ASN A 494 14.32 24.54 5.21
CA ASN A 494 14.01 25.03 6.56
C ASN A 494 14.34 24.02 7.68
N SER A 495 14.58 22.73 7.38
CA SER A 495 14.88 21.73 8.42
C SER A 495 16.20 22.04 9.14
N GLU A 496 16.26 21.88 10.46
CA GLU A 496 17.49 22.04 11.26
C GLU A 496 18.34 20.75 11.35
N ASN A 497 17.84 19.65 10.77
CA ASN A 497 18.50 18.35 10.75
C ASN A 497 19.34 18.15 9.47
N ASP A 498 20.28 17.22 9.53
CA ASP A 498 20.97 16.65 8.37
C ASP A 498 20.73 15.13 8.24
N ILE A 499 21.31 14.50 7.21
CA ILE A 499 21.12 13.06 6.99
C ILE A 499 21.74 12.18 8.10
N ASN A 500 22.73 12.66 8.84
CA ASN A 500 23.34 11.93 9.95
C ASN A 500 22.45 11.96 11.20
N ASP A 501 21.76 13.08 11.44
CA ASP A 501 20.71 13.20 12.47
C ASP A 501 19.61 12.13 12.24
N VAL A 502 19.21 11.91 10.97
CA VAL A 502 18.26 10.84 10.59
C VAL A 502 18.87 9.44 10.72
N LYS A 503 20.13 9.23 10.35
CA LYS A 503 20.80 7.92 10.46
C LYS A 503 21.06 7.47 11.90
N THR A 504 21.21 8.41 12.84
CA THR A 504 21.48 8.11 14.26
C THR A 504 20.20 7.88 15.08
N ARG A 505 19.04 8.38 14.62
CA ARG A 505 17.75 8.16 15.27
C ARG A 505 17.32 6.69 15.18
N GLN A 506 16.93 6.11 16.31
CA GLN A 506 16.47 4.72 16.43
C GLN A 506 14.96 4.62 16.20
N TYR A 507 14.53 4.47 14.94
CA TYR A 507 13.11 4.29 14.62
C TYR A 507 12.64 2.87 14.93
N LYS A 508 11.42 2.72 15.46
CA LYS A 508 10.64 1.48 15.42
C LYS A 508 9.90 1.41 14.08
N ILE A 509 9.40 0.22 13.72
CA ILE A 509 8.63 0.06 12.48
C ILE A 509 7.35 0.93 12.47
N ASN A 510 6.75 1.17 13.64
CA ASN A 510 5.58 2.03 13.82
C ASN A 510 5.90 3.52 13.55
N ASP A 511 7.17 3.93 13.67
CA ASP A 511 7.62 5.31 13.49
C ASP A 511 7.85 5.65 12.00
N PHE A 512 7.36 4.81 11.07
CA PHE A 512 7.62 4.92 9.64
C PHE A 512 7.20 6.27 9.04
N ASN A 513 6.07 6.83 9.46
CA ASN A 513 5.63 8.16 9.04
C ASN A 513 6.60 9.26 9.52
N GLN A 514 7.16 9.11 10.72
CA GLN A 514 8.15 10.05 11.24
C GLN A 514 9.47 9.95 10.48
N LEU A 515 9.93 8.73 10.16
CA LEU A 515 11.09 8.51 9.29
C LEU A 515 10.91 9.17 7.90
N ILE A 516 9.73 9.04 7.27
CA ILE A 516 9.46 9.65 5.97
C ILE A 516 9.47 11.19 6.06
N ASN A 517 8.91 11.75 7.13
CA ASN A 517 8.88 13.18 7.37
C ASN A 517 10.29 13.74 7.66
N ASP A 518 11.06 13.07 8.51
CA ASP A 518 12.46 13.42 8.79
C ASP A 518 13.31 13.37 7.50
N LEU A 519 13.17 12.30 6.70
CA LEU A 519 13.83 12.17 5.39
C LEU A 519 13.46 13.30 4.44
N ARG A 520 12.20 13.77 4.44
CA ARG A 520 11.76 14.91 3.62
C ARG A 520 12.38 16.24 4.05
N GLY A 521 12.83 16.35 5.30
CA GLY A 521 13.64 17.47 5.79
C GLY A 521 15.09 17.46 5.33
N VAL A 522 15.61 16.33 4.78
CA VAL A 522 17.04 16.18 4.48
C VAL A 522 17.36 15.59 3.11
N ILE A 523 16.35 15.09 2.38
CA ILE A 523 16.48 14.49 1.04
C ILE A 523 15.46 15.07 0.07
N VAL A 524 15.93 15.32 -1.15
CA VAL A 524 15.10 15.64 -2.31
C VAL A 524 15.46 14.79 -3.51
N VAL A 525 14.47 14.38 -4.30
CA VAL A 525 14.65 13.68 -5.58
C VAL A 525 14.15 14.55 -6.72
N LYS A 526 15.04 14.88 -7.67
CA LYS A 526 14.70 15.64 -8.88
C LYS A 526 15.46 15.07 -10.07
N ASP A 527 14.74 14.84 -11.17
CA ASP A 527 15.28 14.39 -12.47
C ASP A 527 16.19 13.14 -12.39
N GLY A 528 15.89 12.23 -11.45
CA GLY A 528 16.66 11.00 -11.20
C GLY A 528 17.88 11.16 -10.29
N ALA A 529 18.25 12.40 -9.95
CA ALA A 529 19.26 12.73 -8.95
C ALA A 529 18.66 12.86 -7.54
N CYS A 530 19.48 12.58 -6.54
CA CYS A 530 19.16 12.68 -5.12
C CYS A 530 20.03 13.77 -4.48
N TYR A 531 19.40 14.78 -3.90
CA TYR A 531 20.03 15.89 -3.20
C TYR A 531 19.93 15.62 -1.70
N ILE A 532 21.07 15.59 -1.01
CA ILE A 532 21.19 15.18 0.39
C ILE A 532 21.76 16.36 1.20
N LYS A 533 21.08 16.74 2.29
CA LYS A 533 21.53 17.73 3.26
C LYS A 533 22.51 17.08 4.24
N ILE A 534 23.71 17.65 4.34
CA ILE A 534 24.80 17.19 5.21
C ILE A 534 25.35 18.41 5.96
N ARG A 535 25.62 18.27 7.25
CA ARG A 535 26.29 19.31 8.06
C ARG A 535 27.80 19.25 7.80
N ASP A 536 28.37 20.37 7.37
CA ASP A 536 29.82 20.57 7.21
C ASP A 536 30.26 21.65 8.21
N LYS A 537 30.89 21.22 9.32
CA LYS A 537 31.25 22.05 10.48
C LYS A 537 30.04 22.83 11.03
N ARG A 538 29.93 24.12 10.70
CA ARG A 538 28.92 25.06 11.20
C ARG A 538 27.80 25.36 10.19
N GLN A 539 27.87 24.77 8.99
CA GLN A 539 27.03 25.10 7.85
C GLN A 539 26.35 23.84 7.31
N PHE A 540 25.22 23.99 6.61
CA PHE A 540 24.67 22.88 5.82
C PHE A 540 25.18 22.94 4.39
N LYS A 541 25.44 21.78 3.80
CA LYS A 541 25.74 21.59 2.39
C LYS A 541 24.69 20.67 1.77
N ILE A 542 24.25 21.00 0.57
CA ILE A 542 23.44 20.07 -0.25
C ILE A 542 24.38 19.41 -1.26
N VAL A 543 24.47 18.08 -1.21
CA VAL A 543 25.28 17.27 -2.11
C VAL A 543 24.36 16.54 -3.09
N MET A 544 24.68 16.58 -4.38
CA MET A 544 23.94 15.86 -5.43
C MET A 544 24.63 14.51 -5.69
N ASN A 545 23.87 13.43 -5.52
CA ASN A 545 24.25 12.06 -5.85
C ASN A 545 23.36 11.57 -7.01
N SER A 546 23.94 10.84 -7.97
CA SER A 546 23.15 10.09 -8.95
C SER A 546 22.31 9.00 -8.26
N GLY A 547 21.24 8.51 -8.92
CA GLY A 547 20.41 7.43 -8.37
C GLY A 547 21.18 6.13 -8.03
N GLU A 548 22.33 5.90 -8.67
CA GLU A 548 23.23 4.78 -8.35
C GLU A 548 24.13 5.09 -7.14
N GLN A 549 24.71 6.29 -7.10
CA GLN A 549 25.48 6.76 -5.95
C GLN A 549 24.62 6.79 -4.66
N MET A 550 23.34 7.17 -4.77
CA MET A 550 22.36 7.13 -3.68
C MET A 550 22.18 5.72 -3.11
N LYS A 551 21.98 4.70 -3.97
CA LYS A 551 21.83 3.30 -3.54
C LYS A 551 23.06 2.79 -2.79
N ASN A 552 24.25 3.20 -3.23
CA ASN A 552 25.51 2.83 -2.57
C ASN A 552 25.70 3.59 -1.24
N PHE A 553 25.40 4.89 -1.21
CA PHE A 553 25.48 5.74 -0.01
C PHE A 553 24.60 5.24 1.13
N PHE A 554 23.40 4.73 0.80
CA PHE A 554 22.42 4.22 1.78
C PHE A 554 22.37 2.69 1.92
N LYS A 555 23.37 1.97 1.36
CA LYS A 555 23.35 0.49 1.29
C LYS A 555 23.28 -0.18 2.65
N PHE A 556 24.00 0.38 3.63
CA PHE A 556 24.20 -0.20 4.96
C PHE A 556 23.36 0.47 6.06
N ASP A 557 22.74 1.64 5.80
CA ASP A 557 21.94 2.34 6.80
C ASP A 557 20.61 1.63 7.05
N LYS A 558 20.46 1.05 8.24
CA LYS A 558 19.25 0.36 8.71
C LYS A 558 18.49 1.30 9.65
N PRO A 559 17.39 1.93 9.23
CA PRO A 559 16.70 2.93 10.04
C PRO A 559 15.93 2.32 11.21
N PHE A 560 15.52 1.05 11.09
CA PHE A 560 14.63 0.41 12.06
C PHE A 560 15.41 -0.48 13.04
N VAL A 561 15.13 -0.28 14.33
CA VAL A 561 15.62 -1.16 15.40
C VAL A 561 15.13 -2.59 15.16
N ASN A 562 16.04 -3.56 15.28
CA ASN A 562 15.80 -5.00 15.10
C ASN A 562 15.34 -5.47 13.70
N VAL A 563 15.32 -4.61 12.67
CA VAL A 563 14.95 -4.99 11.29
C VAL A 563 16.12 -4.75 10.33
N SER A 564 16.88 -5.81 10.06
CA SER A 564 18.07 -5.76 9.20
C SER A 564 17.78 -5.89 7.69
N SER A 565 16.56 -6.28 7.32
CA SER A 565 16.13 -6.56 5.95
C SER A 565 15.89 -5.32 5.07
N ILE A 566 15.74 -4.14 5.67
CA ILE A 566 15.34 -2.89 4.98
C ILE A 566 16.39 -1.81 5.21
N ASN A 567 16.84 -1.11 4.16
CA ASN A 567 17.74 0.04 4.26
C ASN A 567 17.11 1.35 3.77
N LEU A 568 17.71 2.48 4.13
CA LEU A 568 17.25 3.81 3.69
C LEU A 568 17.15 3.93 2.16
N GLY A 569 18.09 3.35 1.40
CA GLY A 569 18.11 3.45 -0.06
C GLY A 569 16.90 2.80 -0.73
N GLN A 570 16.43 1.67 -0.19
CA GLN A 570 15.19 1.02 -0.63
C GLN A 570 13.97 1.91 -0.35
N ILE A 571 13.90 2.52 0.84
CA ILE A 571 12.81 3.43 1.24
C ILE A 571 12.77 4.67 0.33
N ILE A 572 13.89 5.36 0.18
CA ILE A 572 14.01 6.57 -0.66
C ILE A 572 13.63 6.26 -2.12
N ASN A 573 14.07 5.12 -2.65
CA ASN A 573 13.74 4.71 -4.02
C ASN A 573 12.24 4.43 -4.17
N LYS A 574 11.64 3.65 -3.25
CA LYS A 574 10.21 3.27 -3.29
C LYS A 574 9.29 4.47 -3.12
N TYR A 575 9.56 5.32 -2.14
CA TYR A 575 8.75 6.51 -1.84
C TYR A 575 9.29 7.80 -2.49
N SER A 576 10.10 7.67 -3.56
CA SER A 576 10.75 8.79 -4.28
C SER A 576 9.81 9.93 -4.69
N LYS A 577 8.52 9.65 -4.90
CA LYS A 577 7.48 10.67 -5.17
C LYS A 577 7.26 11.63 -3.99
N SER A 578 7.42 11.18 -2.76
CA SER A 578 7.25 11.97 -1.52
C SER A 578 8.34 13.03 -1.32
N PHE A 579 9.47 12.87 -2.02
CA PHE A 579 10.65 13.74 -1.92
C PHE A 579 10.83 14.64 -3.16
N ARG A 580 9.83 14.78 -4.03
CA ARG A 580 9.96 15.56 -5.28
C ARG A 580 9.84 17.06 -5.07
N TYR A 581 10.69 17.80 -5.78
CA TYR A 581 10.70 19.26 -5.89
C TYR A 581 10.77 19.66 -7.37
N ASN A 582 10.28 20.86 -7.69
CA ASN A 582 10.11 21.31 -9.07
C ASN A 582 11.43 21.86 -9.65
N GLU A 583 12.06 22.76 -8.91
CA GLU A 583 13.19 23.60 -9.37
C GLU A 583 14.37 23.54 -8.40
N ILE A 584 15.56 23.87 -8.91
CA ILE A 584 16.77 24.13 -8.13
C ILE A 584 17.06 25.61 -8.25
N ILE A 585 17.32 26.27 -7.14
CA ILE A 585 17.62 27.70 -7.07
C ILE A 585 18.86 27.93 -6.21
N PHE A 586 19.50 29.09 -6.40
CA PHE A 586 20.57 29.58 -5.53
C PHE A 586 20.23 31.01 -5.15
N GLN A 587 19.59 31.20 -4.00
CA GLN A 587 19.07 32.50 -3.56
C GLN A 587 19.19 32.66 -2.05
N GLU A 588 19.19 33.89 -1.55
CA GLU A 588 19.14 34.17 -0.12
C GLU A 588 17.81 33.70 0.52
N LYS A 589 16.68 33.95 -0.16
CA LYS A 589 15.34 33.58 0.33
C LYS A 589 14.86 32.26 -0.26
N ASN A 590 14.30 31.41 0.59
CA ASN A 590 13.69 30.15 0.19
C ASN A 590 12.38 30.39 -0.60
N LYS A 591 12.16 29.55 -1.62
CA LYS A 591 10.92 29.51 -2.42
C LYS A 591 10.26 28.13 -2.22
N GLU A 592 8.96 28.11 -2.06
CA GLU A 592 8.20 26.86 -1.89
C GLU A 592 8.40 25.92 -3.09
N SER A 593 8.42 24.61 -2.84
CA SER A 593 8.63 23.55 -3.85
C SER A 593 9.94 23.65 -4.66
N CYS A 594 10.91 24.47 -4.21
CA CYS A 594 12.24 24.62 -4.84
C CYS A 594 13.35 24.19 -3.87
N ILE A 595 14.41 23.57 -4.39
CA ILE A 595 15.63 23.26 -3.60
C ILE A 595 16.50 24.51 -3.61
N ASN A 596 16.82 25.08 -2.45
CA ASN A 596 17.79 26.16 -2.36
C ASN A 596 19.19 25.61 -2.06
N MET A 597 20.09 25.71 -3.04
CA MET A 597 21.48 25.27 -2.91
C MET A 597 22.32 26.24 -2.05
N PHE A 598 21.81 27.46 -1.80
CA PHE A 598 22.37 28.36 -0.81
C PHE A 598 21.69 28.12 0.55
N THR A 599 22.50 27.88 1.58
CA THR A 599 22.08 27.40 2.91
C THR A 599 22.39 28.40 4.02
N GLY A 600 22.73 29.65 3.68
CA GLY A 600 23.33 30.62 4.59
C GLY A 600 24.84 30.41 4.76
N PHE A 601 25.53 31.38 5.36
CA PHE A 601 26.98 31.31 5.63
C PHE A 601 27.31 30.43 6.85
N ALA A 602 28.60 30.15 7.09
CA ALA A 602 29.04 29.31 8.22
C ALA A 602 28.89 29.97 9.60
N TYR A 603 28.60 31.27 9.63
CA TYR A 603 28.40 32.08 10.83
C TYR A 603 27.10 32.86 10.65
N LYS A 604 26.31 32.98 11.72
CA LYS A 604 25.14 33.87 11.74
C LYS A 604 25.63 35.32 11.70
N GLU A 605 24.92 36.17 10.97
CA GLU A 605 25.15 37.62 10.97
C GLU A 605 24.90 38.19 12.37
N ILE A 606 25.77 39.11 12.80
CA ILE A 606 25.64 39.83 14.06
C ILE A 606 25.34 41.29 13.71
N GLN A 607 24.14 41.75 14.01
CA GLN A 607 23.77 43.16 13.90
C GLN A 607 24.34 43.91 15.12
N THR A 608 25.29 44.81 14.88
CA THR A 608 25.91 45.63 15.94
C THR A 608 26.50 46.91 15.35
N ASP A 609 26.40 48.01 16.10
CA ASP A 609 27.10 49.27 15.81
C ASP A 609 28.49 49.32 16.50
N ASP A 610 28.79 48.38 17.40
CA ASP A 610 30.07 48.28 18.10
C ASP A 610 31.07 47.39 17.31
N PHE A 611 31.91 48.05 16.52
CA PHE A 611 33.00 47.42 15.78
C PHE A 611 34.32 47.32 16.56
N SER A 612 34.38 47.73 17.83
CA SER A 612 35.62 47.76 18.64
C SER A 612 36.36 46.42 18.66
N ARG A 613 35.62 45.31 18.75
CA ARG A 613 36.15 43.94 18.74
C ARG A 613 36.79 43.54 17.41
N ILE A 614 36.31 44.05 16.28
CA ILE A 614 36.85 43.74 14.95
C ILE A 614 37.79 44.82 14.41
N GLN A 615 37.90 45.98 15.07
CA GLN A 615 38.75 47.08 14.64
C GLN A 615 40.21 46.63 14.35
N PRO A 616 40.86 45.77 15.16
CA PRO A 616 42.20 45.28 14.84
C PRO A 616 42.29 44.49 13.52
N PHE A 617 41.21 43.83 13.11
CA PHE A 617 41.12 43.11 11.84
C PHE A 617 40.87 44.07 10.66
N LEU A 618 40.01 45.09 10.85
CA LEU A 618 39.81 46.16 9.88
C LEU A 618 41.10 46.97 9.65
N ASP A 619 41.80 47.32 10.73
CA ASP A 619 43.12 47.96 10.71
C ASP A 619 44.16 47.08 10.01
N HIS A 620 44.10 45.75 10.18
CA HIS A 620 44.94 44.83 9.44
C HIS A 620 44.62 44.87 7.93
N ILE A 621 43.36 44.79 7.51
CA ILE A 621 42.98 44.94 6.10
C ILE A 621 43.51 46.26 5.54
N LYS A 622 43.28 47.38 6.22
CA LYS A 622 43.72 48.72 5.82
C LYS A 622 45.25 48.82 5.69
N ASN A 623 45.99 48.51 6.76
CA ASN A 623 47.44 48.71 6.81
C ASN A 623 48.25 47.59 6.13
N VAL A 624 47.65 46.41 5.95
CA VAL A 624 48.29 45.24 5.33
C VAL A 624 47.94 45.10 3.86
N LEU A 625 46.65 45.03 3.52
CA LEU A 625 46.15 44.78 2.16
C LEU A 625 45.98 46.07 1.35
N GLY A 626 45.46 47.14 1.96
CA GLY A 626 45.29 48.46 1.33
C GLY A 626 46.60 49.15 0.88
N CYS A 627 47.74 48.57 1.25
CA CYS A 627 49.09 49.04 0.92
C CYS A 627 49.35 50.49 1.40
N LYS A 628 50.45 51.12 0.94
CA LYS A 628 50.89 52.46 1.40
C LYS A 628 50.52 53.59 0.46
N VAL A 629 50.14 53.25 -0.76
CA VAL A 629 49.70 54.20 -1.79
C VAL A 629 48.19 54.08 -1.82
N ASP A 630 47.49 55.21 -1.81
CA ASP A 630 46.03 55.31 -1.84
C ASP A 630 45.31 54.40 -0.81
N THR A 631 45.89 54.28 0.40
CA THR A 631 45.48 53.31 1.43
C THR A 631 43.99 53.36 1.74
N GLU A 632 43.39 54.56 1.84
CA GLU A 632 41.96 54.73 2.10
C GLU A 632 41.09 54.21 0.94
N GLN A 633 41.42 54.59 -0.30
CA GLN A 633 40.68 54.18 -1.50
C GLN A 633 40.79 52.67 -1.75
N ASN A 634 41.99 52.11 -1.54
CA ASN A 634 42.22 50.67 -1.62
C ASN A 634 41.48 49.92 -0.50
N TYR A 635 41.52 50.42 0.73
CA TYR A 635 40.76 49.84 1.85
C TYR A 635 39.26 49.84 1.59
N GLU A 636 38.71 50.98 1.16
CA GLU A 636 37.30 51.14 0.81
C GLU A 636 36.89 50.17 -0.32
N TYR A 637 37.71 50.04 -1.36
CA TYR A 637 37.48 49.08 -2.45
C TYR A 637 37.52 47.63 -1.97
N ILE A 638 38.50 47.26 -1.14
CA ILE A 638 38.63 45.91 -0.56
C ILE A 638 37.41 45.55 0.29
N ILE A 639 37.01 46.43 1.22
CA ILE A 639 35.85 46.22 2.08
C ILE A 639 34.55 46.13 1.26
N LYS A 640 34.33 47.05 0.30
CA LYS A 640 33.13 47.02 -0.57
C LYS A 640 33.06 45.77 -1.45
N TRP A 641 34.21 45.29 -1.95
CA TRP A 641 34.28 44.07 -2.75
C TRP A 641 33.91 42.84 -1.92
N PHE A 642 34.48 42.68 -0.72
CA PHE A 642 34.09 41.58 0.18
C PHE A 642 32.63 41.71 0.64
N ALA A 643 32.17 42.90 1.01
CA ALA A 643 30.77 43.13 1.37
C ALA A 643 29.80 42.75 0.24
N SER A 644 30.18 43.00 -1.02
CA SER A 644 29.39 42.60 -2.19
C SER A 644 29.24 41.07 -2.30
N ILE A 645 30.25 40.28 -1.91
CA ILE A 645 30.12 38.80 -1.87
C ILE A 645 29.05 38.38 -0.87
N PHE A 646 29.10 38.92 0.36
CA PHE A 646 28.16 38.54 1.41
C PHE A 646 26.73 39.04 1.13
N GLN A 647 26.58 40.26 0.62
CA GLN A 647 25.27 40.89 0.37
C GLN A 647 24.63 40.47 -0.96
N GLN A 648 25.41 39.99 -1.95
CA GLN A 648 24.93 39.74 -3.31
C GLN A 648 25.29 38.33 -3.79
N VAL A 649 24.94 37.31 -3.00
CA VAL A 649 25.30 35.89 -3.23
C VAL A 649 25.01 35.33 -4.62
N LYS A 650 24.09 35.94 -5.40
CA LYS A 650 23.77 35.56 -6.78
C LYS A 650 24.72 36.12 -7.84
N LEU A 651 25.43 37.21 -7.53
CA LEU A 651 26.16 38.01 -8.51
C LEU A 651 27.62 37.61 -8.55
N LYS A 652 28.05 37.08 -9.70
CA LYS A 652 29.46 36.91 -10.01
C LYS A 652 30.08 38.30 -10.22
N ILE A 653 30.90 38.75 -9.28
CA ILE A 653 31.48 40.11 -9.26
C ILE A 653 32.36 40.39 -10.51
N GLY A 654 32.91 39.34 -11.14
CA GLY A 654 33.62 39.46 -12.42
C GLY A 654 35.02 40.09 -12.35
N THR A 655 35.47 40.48 -11.15
CA THR A 655 36.83 40.92 -10.85
C THR A 655 37.48 39.99 -9.83
N MET A 656 38.80 39.85 -9.90
CA MET A 656 39.60 39.07 -8.95
C MET A 656 40.66 39.98 -8.31
N MET A 657 40.76 39.91 -6.98
CA MET A 657 41.79 40.62 -6.21
C MET A 657 43.09 39.81 -6.13
N ASN A 658 44.20 40.44 -6.51
CA ASN A 658 45.53 39.86 -6.37
C ASN A 658 46.38 40.67 -5.39
N PHE A 659 46.68 40.09 -4.23
CA PHE A 659 47.48 40.71 -3.17
C PHE A 659 48.94 40.28 -3.25
N ILE A 660 49.82 41.16 -3.74
CA ILE A 660 51.25 40.85 -3.93
C ILE A 660 52.10 41.45 -2.79
N GLY A 661 52.98 40.62 -2.23
CA GLY A 661 53.94 41.05 -1.21
C GLY A 661 54.74 39.89 -0.64
N GLN A 662 55.72 40.19 0.22
CA GLN A 662 56.62 39.18 0.81
C GLN A 662 55.88 38.11 1.63
N GLN A 663 56.48 36.93 1.78
CA GLN A 663 55.98 35.89 2.68
C GLN A 663 55.95 36.40 4.12
N GLY A 664 54.96 35.96 4.90
CA GLY A 664 54.80 36.38 6.30
C GLY A 664 54.28 37.82 6.50
N CYS A 665 54.00 38.58 5.43
CA CYS A 665 53.49 39.95 5.56
C CYS A 665 51.98 40.06 5.90
N GLY A 666 51.34 38.99 6.37
CA GLY A 666 49.95 39.01 6.86
C GLY A 666 48.84 38.85 5.82
N LYS A 667 49.15 38.56 4.55
CA LYS A 667 48.12 38.42 3.49
C LYS A 667 47.17 37.25 3.75
N SER A 668 47.72 36.05 3.99
CA SER A 668 46.95 34.83 4.15
C SER A 668 45.95 34.92 5.30
N PHE A 669 46.37 35.44 6.47
CA PHE A 669 45.50 35.62 7.64
C PHE A 669 44.15 36.28 7.32
N ALA A 670 44.15 37.42 6.61
CA ALA A 670 42.91 38.12 6.29
C ALA A 670 42.01 37.32 5.31
N ILE A 671 42.62 36.63 4.35
CA ILE A 671 41.90 35.80 3.37
C ILE A 671 41.36 34.52 4.03
N GLU A 672 42.14 33.89 4.90
CA GLU A 672 41.78 32.69 5.66
C GLU A 672 40.60 32.98 6.61
N THR A 673 40.61 34.11 7.32
CA THR A 673 39.46 34.53 8.15
C THR A 673 38.19 34.74 7.31
N ILE A 674 38.28 35.40 6.16
CA ILE A 674 37.10 35.63 5.28
C ILE A 674 36.63 34.31 4.64
N TYR A 675 37.56 33.43 4.30
CA TYR A 675 37.29 32.08 3.78
C TYR A 675 36.55 31.23 4.81
N GLU A 676 36.90 31.31 6.11
CA GLU A 676 36.15 30.67 7.19
C GLU A 676 34.72 31.20 7.32
N LEU A 677 34.50 32.52 7.16
CA LEU A 677 33.15 33.11 7.18
C LEU A 677 32.28 32.62 6.00
N LEU A 678 32.84 32.57 4.80
CA LEU A 678 32.18 32.07 3.59
C LEU A 678 31.88 30.56 3.63
N GLY A 679 32.70 29.80 4.36
CA GLY A 679 32.54 28.37 4.56
C GLY A 679 32.61 27.58 3.25
N ILE A 680 31.62 26.72 3.00
CA ILE A 680 31.60 25.85 1.80
C ILE A 680 31.52 26.61 0.47
N PHE A 681 31.10 27.88 0.50
CA PHE A 681 30.99 28.72 -0.71
C PHE A 681 32.31 29.37 -1.11
N ALA A 682 33.35 29.31 -0.28
CA ALA A 682 34.64 29.97 -0.51
C ALA A 682 35.47 29.36 -1.66
N LEU A 683 35.12 28.15 -2.14
CA LEU A 683 35.71 27.50 -3.33
C LEU A 683 34.85 27.63 -4.59
N LEU A 684 33.70 28.33 -4.50
CA LEU A 684 32.77 28.59 -5.61
C LEU A 684 32.88 30.02 -6.16
N ILE A 685 33.79 30.82 -5.58
CA ILE A 685 34.07 32.24 -5.89
C ILE A 685 35.49 32.33 -6.47
#